data_AF-A0A7C4QJN2-F1
#
_entry.id   AF-A0A7C4QJN2-F1
#
_cell.length_a   1.000
_cell.length_b   1.000
_cell.length_c   1.000
_cell.angle_alpha   90.00
_cell.angle_beta   90.00
_cell.angle_gamma   90.00
#
_symmetry.space_group_name_H-M   'P 1'
#
loop_
_entity.id
_entity.type
_entity.pdbx_description
1 polymer ?
#
loop_
_entity_poly.entity_id
_entity_poly.type
_entity_poly.pdbx_seq_one_letter_code
_entity_poly.pdbx_strand_id
1 'polypeptide(L)'
;MGRVDAVGWAMEGPVLIWRLRDVALRGRTTPRVASVSVDIAAGITALLGVSGAGKTSVLNLLVGYERPTSGQILREPFCSAATAHAVSPDAPFRSDGLPRPTLELFWSPPDHGLWPHCTVREHLRIVHPLRGTRNTEVLEAAVDRLLDDFGLQGLAAATPPTLSLGERSRLSVARAVASQARVLVLDEPFAHVDIPQQVPLWRRLIERIRQQGQSLVFATHQPQVVLAYADWVLCLSRGTVLACGEPAALYHAPPNRDVAELLGPCNWFDAEAAPWLPVAERCVRPERLAIEPAHDAPFRVESTQFRGDYEEVLLCHASTGATRRFLHRPAKPTLRSGQTARLRLLAVLWLLVVVMSCKPPTEATLPLRDEAVWTLPPEGVHWPAPRAITAGTEGELFVLDNAGRVLVLDEQGVCRRRWWMPEYRVGKPERVLVRRNGTLAIADTHYHRVVLFDPQGTVVGMFGGKGEGPGEFIYPIAIAEDDRGRLYVCEYGGHDRVQVFQPDGEYLAEFGSFGTGPGQFQRPSGILWRDHRLYIVDAFNNRVQVFHEDGRLAALGPEQFAAELHYPYDIAACPEGSLYVVEYGAGRVTRFSADGTFLGRYGRVGDGSGALSRPWGLTVDRRGRVLIADTDNRRIVAWKFAN
;
A
#
# COMPACT_ATOMS: atom_id res chain seq x y z
N MET A 1 -10.03 -53.90 -14.11
CA MET A 1 -8.95 -53.47 -15.02
C MET A 1 -9.60 -52.57 -16.07
N GLY A 2 -9.35 -51.27 -16.01
CA GLY A 2 -10.01 -50.26 -16.85
C GLY A 2 -9.85 -48.88 -16.23
N ARG A 3 -8.94 -48.08 -16.79
CA ARG A 3 -8.64 -46.70 -16.40
C ARG A 3 -9.86 -45.81 -16.63
N VAL A 4 -10.13 -44.91 -15.69
CA VAL A 4 -10.92 -43.71 -15.94
C VAL A 4 -9.98 -42.53 -15.70
N ASP A 5 -9.71 -41.81 -16.78
CA ASP A 5 -8.83 -40.64 -16.81
C ASP A 5 -9.42 -39.51 -15.96
N ALA A 6 -8.67 -39.05 -14.96
CA ALA A 6 -8.97 -37.85 -14.22
C ALA A 6 -8.59 -36.64 -15.06
N VAL A 7 -9.58 -35.86 -15.49
CA VAL A 7 -9.41 -34.55 -16.11
C VAL A 7 -8.80 -33.62 -15.06
N GLY A 8 -7.49 -33.40 -15.16
CA GLY A 8 -6.72 -32.55 -14.25
C GLY A 8 -7.03 -31.08 -14.48
N TRP A 9 -7.69 -30.45 -13.51
CA TRP A 9 -7.67 -29.00 -13.33
C TRP A 9 -6.41 -28.70 -12.50
N ALA A 10 -5.30 -28.43 -13.17
CA ALA A 10 -4.09 -27.97 -12.51
C ALA A 10 -4.29 -26.52 -12.03
N MET A 11 -4.63 -26.35 -10.75
CA MET A 11 -4.47 -25.08 -10.05
C MET A 11 -2.96 -24.85 -9.88
N GLU A 12 -2.39 -23.87 -10.58
CA GLU A 12 -0.97 -23.52 -10.48
C GLU A 12 -0.66 -22.98 -9.07
N GLY A 13 0.15 -23.72 -8.31
CA GLY A 13 0.72 -23.23 -7.05
C GLY A 13 1.79 -22.15 -7.29
N PRO A 14 2.25 -21.45 -6.23
CA PRO A 14 3.26 -20.42 -6.35
C PRO A 14 4.55 -20.98 -6.95
N VAL A 15 5.14 -20.27 -7.92
CA VAL A 15 6.43 -20.62 -8.52
C VAL A 15 7.51 -20.54 -7.44
N LEU A 16 8.14 -21.66 -7.12
CA LEU A 16 9.21 -21.72 -6.10
C LEU A 16 10.56 -21.36 -6.71
N ILE A 17 11.37 -20.56 -5.99
CA ILE A 17 12.75 -20.24 -6.36
C ILE A 17 13.71 -21.16 -5.61
N TRP A 18 13.51 -21.33 -4.29
CA TRP A 18 14.34 -22.19 -3.45
C TRP A 18 13.49 -23.10 -2.57
N ARG A 19 13.98 -24.33 -2.37
CA ARG A 19 13.54 -25.24 -1.31
C ARG A 19 14.72 -25.59 -0.42
N LEU A 20 14.59 -25.29 0.87
CA LEU A 20 15.56 -25.63 1.90
C LEU A 20 14.98 -26.79 2.69
N ARG A 21 15.78 -27.83 2.88
CA ARG A 21 15.41 -29.03 3.65
C ARG A 21 16.52 -29.33 4.66
N ASP A 22 16.20 -29.11 5.93
CA ASP A 22 17.04 -29.34 7.11
C ASP A 22 18.44 -28.75 6.99
N VAL A 23 18.49 -27.54 6.43
CA VAL A 23 19.74 -26.85 6.11
C VAL A 23 20.40 -26.36 7.38
N ALA A 24 21.64 -26.78 7.60
CA ALA A 24 22.46 -26.34 8.72
C ALA A 24 23.82 -25.81 8.26
N LEU A 25 24.36 -24.88 9.04
CA LEU A 25 25.65 -24.25 8.82
C LEU A 25 26.37 -24.09 10.17
N ARG A 26 27.51 -24.75 10.31
CA ARG A 26 28.36 -24.65 11.51
C ARG A 26 28.87 -23.23 11.72
N GLY A 27 28.96 -22.82 12.99
CA GLY A 27 29.71 -21.64 13.41
C GLY A 27 30.88 -22.04 14.32
N ARG A 28 31.54 -21.05 14.94
CA ARG A 28 32.73 -21.30 15.79
C ARG A 28 32.38 -21.97 17.11
N THR A 29 31.31 -21.52 17.77
CA THR A 29 30.86 -22.03 19.08
C THR A 29 29.41 -22.50 19.03
N THR A 30 28.55 -21.74 18.36
CA THR A 30 27.16 -22.11 18.07
C THR A 30 26.93 -22.19 16.55
N PRO A 31 25.98 -23.01 16.07
CA PRO A 31 25.63 -23.04 14.66
C PRO A 31 25.11 -21.67 14.21
N ARG A 32 25.56 -21.21 13.03
CA ARG A 32 25.06 -19.97 12.40
C ARG A 32 23.67 -20.17 11.81
N VAL A 33 23.40 -21.40 11.35
CA VAL A 33 22.09 -21.90 10.95
C VAL A 33 21.98 -23.30 11.52
N ALA A 34 20.99 -23.56 12.38
CA ALA A 34 20.88 -24.82 13.11
C ALA A 34 20.10 -25.87 12.33
N SER A 35 18.91 -25.52 11.84
CA SER A 35 18.12 -26.29 10.87
C SER A 35 17.05 -25.38 10.29
N VAL A 36 17.10 -25.16 8.97
CA VAL A 36 16.14 -24.34 8.24
C VAL A 36 15.49 -25.17 7.14
N SER A 37 14.17 -25.31 7.25
CA SER A 37 13.32 -25.96 6.27
C SER A 37 12.24 -24.96 5.83
N VAL A 38 12.36 -24.46 4.61
CA VAL A 38 11.45 -23.43 4.07
C VAL A 38 11.42 -23.47 2.55
N ASP A 39 10.29 -23.07 1.98
CA ASP A 39 10.14 -22.82 0.56
C ASP A 39 10.03 -21.31 0.31
N ILE A 40 10.83 -20.79 -0.62
CA ILE A 40 10.83 -19.38 -1.00
C ILE A 40 10.23 -19.29 -2.40
N ALA A 41 9.07 -18.64 -2.50
CA ALA A 41 8.36 -18.40 -3.75
C ALA A 41 8.88 -17.16 -4.49
N ALA A 42 8.52 -17.07 -5.77
CA ALA A 42 8.64 -15.85 -6.55
C ALA A 42 7.80 -14.73 -5.92
N GLY A 43 8.32 -13.49 -6.00
CA GLY A 43 7.78 -12.33 -5.30
C GLY A 43 8.81 -11.71 -4.36
N ILE A 44 8.34 -11.05 -3.31
CA ILE A 44 9.15 -10.31 -2.35
C ILE A 44 9.14 -11.05 -1.00
N THR A 45 10.26 -11.67 -0.64
CA THR A 45 10.44 -12.38 0.62
C THR A 45 11.43 -11.65 1.54
N ALA A 46 11.04 -11.39 2.78
CA ALA A 46 11.89 -10.79 3.79
C ALA A 46 12.43 -11.84 4.78
N LEU A 47 13.68 -11.69 5.20
CA LEU A 47 14.25 -12.37 6.36
C LEU A 47 14.32 -11.34 7.49
N LEU A 48 13.51 -11.53 8.53
CA LEU A 48 13.41 -10.66 9.69
C LEU A 48 14.06 -11.31 10.91
N GLY A 49 14.83 -10.56 11.67
CA GLY A 49 15.44 -11.07 12.90
C GLY A 49 16.44 -10.10 13.49
N VAL A 50 16.74 -10.28 14.78
CA VAL A 50 17.76 -9.49 15.48
C VAL A 50 19.16 -9.69 14.88
N SER A 51 20.10 -8.83 15.26
CA SER A 51 21.51 -9.03 14.89
C SER A 51 22.01 -10.39 15.38
N GLY A 52 22.72 -11.13 14.52
CA GLY A 52 23.18 -12.49 14.82
C GLY A 52 22.12 -13.60 14.68
N ALA A 53 20.89 -13.30 14.25
CA ALA A 53 19.84 -14.32 14.05
C ALA A 53 20.14 -15.36 12.95
N GLY A 54 21.11 -15.09 12.07
CA GLY A 54 21.49 -15.97 10.96
C GLY A 54 21.05 -15.50 9.57
N LYS A 55 20.47 -14.29 9.45
CA LYS A 55 19.96 -13.72 8.17
C LYS A 55 20.97 -13.77 7.03
N THR A 56 22.12 -13.11 7.19
CA THR A 56 23.23 -13.12 6.22
C THR A 56 23.71 -14.52 5.89
N SER A 57 23.75 -15.42 6.88
CA SER A 57 24.16 -16.82 6.66
C SER A 57 23.17 -17.56 5.76
N VAL A 58 21.87 -17.37 5.97
CA VAL A 58 20.83 -17.93 5.09
C VAL A 58 20.95 -17.33 3.69
N LEU A 59 21.12 -16.02 3.54
CA LEU A 59 21.31 -15.40 2.23
C LEU A 59 22.56 -15.94 1.51
N ASN A 60 23.69 -16.06 2.21
CA ASN A 60 24.92 -16.64 1.67
C ASN A 60 24.73 -18.09 1.18
N LEU A 61 23.92 -18.88 1.89
CA LEU A 61 23.56 -20.23 1.48
C LEU A 61 22.67 -20.24 0.22
N LEU A 62 21.70 -19.32 0.11
CA LEU A 62 20.82 -19.19 -1.07
C LEU A 62 21.60 -18.84 -2.34
N VAL A 63 22.58 -17.94 -2.22
CA VAL A 63 23.41 -17.48 -3.35
C VAL A 63 24.61 -18.39 -3.62
N GLY A 64 24.85 -19.40 -2.78
CA GLY A 64 25.95 -20.36 -2.92
C GLY A 64 27.33 -19.83 -2.52
N TYR A 65 27.40 -18.69 -1.83
CA TYR A 65 28.65 -18.16 -1.27
C TYR A 65 29.16 -19.03 -0.11
N GLU A 66 28.24 -19.63 0.64
CA GLU A 66 28.53 -20.64 1.65
C GLU A 66 27.85 -21.96 1.27
N ARG A 67 28.43 -23.09 1.70
CA ARG A 67 27.84 -24.43 1.50
C ARG A 67 27.23 -24.93 2.81
N PRO A 68 26.05 -25.57 2.76
CA PRO A 68 25.47 -26.16 3.95
C PRO A 68 26.38 -27.27 4.49
N THR A 69 26.51 -27.33 5.81
CA THR A 69 27.19 -28.45 6.48
C THR A 69 26.34 -29.72 6.43
N SER A 70 25.01 -29.57 6.46
CA SER A 70 24.03 -30.64 6.27
C SER A 70 22.73 -30.09 5.69
N GLY A 71 21.85 -30.98 5.23
CA GLY A 71 20.62 -30.60 4.53
C GLY A 71 20.85 -30.31 3.06
N GLN A 72 19.79 -29.89 2.38
CA GLN A 72 19.80 -29.64 0.94
C GLN A 72 19.14 -28.31 0.61
N ILE A 73 19.75 -27.61 -0.35
CA ILE A 73 19.20 -26.39 -0.97
C ILE A 73 18.98 -26.72 -2.44
N LEU A 74 17.71 -26.81 -2.83
CA LEU A 74 17.31 -26.99 -4.21
C LEU A 74 16.91 -25.63 -4.75
N ARG A 75 17.55 -25.20 -5.83
CA ARG A 75 17.14 -24.03 -6.59
C ARG A 75 16.40 -24.53 -7.82
N GLU A 76 15.14 -24.15 -7.97
CA GLU A 76 14.39 -24.50 -9.17
C GLU A 76 14.95 -23.67 -10.33
N PRO A 77 15.42 -24.30 -11.43
CA PRO A 77 15.82 -23.55 -12.60
C PRO A 77 14.61 -22.81 -13.13
N PHE A 78 14.79 -21.55 -13.54
CA PHE A 78 13.71 -20.75 -14.13
C PHE A 78 13.23 -21.25 -15.52
N CYS A 79 13.55 -22.49 -15.86
CA CYS A 79 13.11 -23.24 -17.03
C CYS A 79 12.22 -24.41 -16.57
N SER A 80 11.08 -24.11 -15.95
CA SER A 80 9.97 -25.06 -15.83
C SER A 80 8.71 -24.43 -16.43
N ALA A 81 7.94 -25.23 -17.15
CA ALA A 81 6.90 -24.81 -18.09
C ALA A 81 5.82 -23.87 -17.52
N ALA A 82 5.71 -23.75 -16.20
CA ALA A 82 4.75 -22.87 -15.51
C ALA A 82 5.11 -21.37 -15.56
N THR A 83 6.34 -21.00 -15.92
CA THR A 83 6.71 -19.60 -16.21
C THR A 83 6.85 -19.30 -17.70
N ALA A 84 6.49 -20.27 -18.55
CA ALA A 84 6.63 -20.23 -20.01
C ALA A 84 5.37 -19.74 -20.74
N HIS A 85 4.44 -19.06 -20.05
CA HIS A 85 3.37 -18.32 -20.71
C HIS A 85 3.81 -16.88 -21.01
N ALA A 86 4.86 -16.77 -21.82
CA ALA A 86 4.99 -15.85 -22.95
C ALA A 86 6.45 -15.80 -23.40
N VAL A 87 6.67 -16.17 -24.67
CA VAL A 87 7.87 -15.91 -25.48
C VAL A 87 9.00 -16.96 -25.41
N SER A 88 9.26 -17.54 -26.59
CA SER A 88 10.27 -18.55 -26.92
C SER A 88 11.63 -18.38 -26.21
N PRO A 89 12.27 -19.47 -25.74
CA PRO A 89 13.60 -19.43 -25.13
C PRO A 89 14.72 -18.90 -26.05
N ASP A 90 14.50 -18.88 -27.37
CA ASP A 90 15.50 -18.50 -28.37
C ASP A 90 15.49 -17.01 -28.78
N ALA A 91 14.63 -16.18 -28.18
CA ALA A 91 14.54 -14.75 -28.50
C ALA A 91 15.54 -13.91 -27.67
N PRO A 92 16.54 -13.23 -28.28
CA PRO A 92 17.56 -12.46 -27.55
C PRO A 92 17.02 -11.17 -26.88
N PHE A 93 15.81 -10.74 -27.23
CA PHE A 93 15.20 -9.49 -26.77
C PHE A 93 13.80 -9.73 -26.18
N ARG A 94 13.42 -8.88 -25.22
CA ARG A 94 12.07 -8.77 -24.66
C ARG A 94 11.16 -8.04 -25.66
N SER A 95 9.84 -8.10 -25.44
CA SER A 95 8.83 -7.40 -26.26
C SER A 95 8.94 -5.87 -26.24
N ASP A 96 9.72 -5.31 -25.31
CA ASP A 96 10.05 -3.89 -25.17
C ASP A 96 11.38 -3.49 -25.85
N GLY A 97 12.04 -4.42 -26.56
CA GLY A 97 13.31 -4.17 -27.27
C GLY A 97 14.57 -4.21 -26.40
N LEU A 98 14.46 -4.50 -25.10
CA LEU A 98 15.62 -4.66 -24.21
C LEU A 98 16.18 -6.09 -24.26
N PRO A 99 17.51 -6.29 -24.05
CA PRO A 99 18.08 -7.62 -23.90
C PRO A 99 17.39 -8.36 -22.77
N ARG A 100 17.13 -9.67 -22.96
CA ARG A 100 16.62 -10.49 -21.84
C ARG A 100 17.64 -10.53 -20.69
N PRO A 101 17.18 -10.62 -19.44
CA PRO A 101 18.08 -10.68 -18.30
C PRO A 101 18.96 -11.93 -18.41
N THR A 102 20.25 -11.71 -18.66
CA THR A 102 21.25 -12.78 -18.81
C THR A 102 21.72 -13.31 -17.46
N LEU A 103 21.51 -12.53 -16.40
CA LEU A 103 21.87 -12.89 -15.04
C LEU A 103 20.64 -13.43 -14.29
N GLU A 104 20.71 -14.66 -13.80
CA GLU A 104 19.58 -15.22 -13.05
C GLU A 104 19.47 -14.66 -11.62
N LEU A 105 20.60 -14.31 -11.01
CA LEU A 105 20.70 -13.97 -9.60
C LEU A 105 21.72 -12.84 -9.40
N PHE A 106 21.36 -11.82 -8.63
CA PHE A 106 22.29 -10.79 -8.17
C PHE A 106 22.37 -10.80 -6.64
N TRP A 107 23.59 -10.83 -6.10
CA TRP A 107 23.84 -10.81 -4.66
C TRP A 107 24.44 -9.46 -4.23
N SER A 108 23.81 -8.82 -3.26
CA SER A 108 24.31 -7.63 -2.58
C SER A 108 24.65 -7.96 -1.12
N PRO A 109 25.95 -8.20 -0.80
CA PRO A 109 26.38 -8.52 0.56
C PRO A 109 26.25 -7.32 1.51
N PRO A 110 26.35 -7.54 2.84
CA PRO A 110 26.19 -6.49 3.85
C PRO A 110 27.28 -5.42 3.81
N ASP A 111 28.48 -5.75 3.29
CA ASP A 111 29.56 -4.78 3.05
C ASP A 111 29.42 -4.04 1.71
N HIS A 112 28.26 -4.17 1.07
CA HIS A 112 27.87 -3.61 -0.23
C HIS A 112 28.60 -4.19 -1.45
N GLY A 113 29.71 -4.90 -1.27
CA GLY A 113 30.50 -5.52 -2.32
C GLY A 113 30.94 -4.56 -3.43
N LEU A 114 31.22 -3.29 -3.12
CA LEU A 114 31.57 -2.24 -4.08
C LEU A 114 33.05 -2.31 -4.48
N TRP A 115 33.37 -1.99 -5.74
CA TRP A 115 34.74 -1.99 -6.26
C TRP A 115 35.42 -0.65 -5.95
N PRO A 116 36.49 -0.61 -5.12
CA PRO A 116 37.06 0.65 -4.64
C PRO A 116 37.62 1.55 -5.74
N HIS A 117 38.01 0.97 -6.88
CA HIS A 117 38.63 1.64 -8.01
C HIS A 117 37.64 2.09 -9.09
N CYS A 118 36.36 1.69 -9.01
CA CYS A 118 35.33 2.10 -9.96
C CYS A 118 34.54 3.28 -9.42
N THR A 119 34.17 4.20 -10.30
CA THR A 119 33.25 5.29 -10.00
C THR A 119 31.81 4.79 -9.84
N VAL A 120 30.93 5.59 -9.23
CA VAL A 120 29.49 5.30 -9.11
C VAL A 120 28.88 4.95 -10.47
N ARG A 121 29.17 5.75 -11.50
CA ARG A 121 28.69 5.50 -12.86
C ARG A 121 29.21 4.19 -13.44
N GLU A 122 30.49 3.90 -13.27
CA GLU A 122 31.10 2.65 -13.76
C GLU A 122 30.48 1.42 -13.11
N HIS A 123 30.16 1.45 -11.82
CA HIS A 123 29.47 0.35 -11.15
C HIS A 123 28.16 -0.02 -11.86
N LEU A 124 27.37 0.98 -12.26
CA LEU A 124 26.11 0.76 -12.96
C LEU A 124 26.35 0.27 -14.39
N ARG A 125 27.31 0.86 -15.12
CA ARG A 125 27.65 0.47 -16.50
C ARG A 125 28.14 -0.97 -16.62
N ILE A 126 29.00 -1.40 -15.70
CA ILE A 126 29.64 -2.73 -15.72
C ILE A 126 28.60 -3.85 -15.57
N VAL A 127 27.60 -3.66 -14.73
CA VAL A 127 26.58 -4.69 -14.47
C VAL A 127 25.41 -4.64 -15.44
N HIS A 128 25.21 -3.52 -16.15
CA HIS A 128 24.05 -3.33 -17.00
C HIS A 128 24.06 -4.28 -18.22
N PRO A 129 22.92 -4.89 -18.61
CA PRO A 129 22.85 -5.80 -19.77
C PRO A 129 23.24 -5.15 -21.11
N LEU A 130 23.08 -3.83 -21.23
CA LEU A 130 23.50 -3.08 -22.42
C LEU A 130 25.02 -2.84 -22.50
N ARG A 131 25.82 -3.34 -21.55
CA ARG A 131 27.29 -3.20 -21.62
C ARG A 131 27.82 -3.80 -22.94
N GLY A 132 28.74 -3.10 -23.59
CA GLY A 132 29.30 -3.52 -24.88
C GLY A 132 28.38 -3.34 -26.10
N THR A 133 27.20 -2.73 -25.93
CA THR A 133 26.38 -2.29 -27.07
C THR A 133 27.13 -1.24 -27.90
N ARG A 134 26.88 -1.22 -29.21
CA ARG A 134 27.41 -0.18 -30.11
C ARG A 134 26.75 1.19 -29.89
N ASN A 135 25.53 1.21 -29.34
CA ASN A 135 24.80 2.44 -29.06
C ASN A 135 24.97 2.87 -27.59
N THR A 136 26.10 3.53 -27.31
CA THR A 136 26.48 3.96 -25.96
C THR A 136 25.47 4.95 -25.35
N GLU A 137 24.74 5.72 -26.16
CA GLU A 137 23.77 6.71 -25.68
C GLU A 137 22.62 6.07 -24.90
N VAL A 138 22.13 4.90 -25.36
CA VAL A 138 21.04 4.17 -24.68
C VAL A 138 21.50 3.64 -23.32
N LEU A 139 22.75 3.17 -23.23
CA LEU A 139 23.34 2.74 -21.95
C LEU A 139 23.47 3.93 -21.00
N GLU A 140 24.02 5.05 -21.45
CA GLU A 140 24.17 6.24 -20.59
C GLU A 140 22.82 6.77 -20.11
N ALA A 141 21.81 6.85 -20.99
CA ALA A 141 20.47 7.26 -20.60
C ALA A 141 19.79 6.31 -19.59
N ALA A 142 20.11 5.00 -19.64
CA ALA A 142 19.66 4.05 -18.62
C ALA A 142 20.38 4.26 -17.28
N VAL A 143 21.69 4.53 -17.32
CA VAL A 143 22.52 4.79 -16.14
C VAL A 143 22.14 6.12 -15.48
N ASP A 144 21.88 7.18 -16.24
CA ASP A 144 21.44 8.48 -15.73
C ASP A 144 20.11 8.36 -14.99
N ARG A 145 19.16 7.57 -15.51
CA ARG A 145 17.90 7.29 -14.82
C ARG A 145 18.12 6.55 -13.50
N LEU A 146 19.01 5.56 -13.48
CA LEU A 146 19.37 4.86 -12.23
C LEU A 146 20.04 5.80 -11.22
N LEU A 147 20.90 6.70 -11.66
CA LEU A 147 21.50 7.71 -10.78
C LEU A 147 20.43 8.64 -10.20
N ASP A 148 19.41 9.01 -10.97
CA ASP A 148 18.28 9.82 -10.47
C ASP A 148 17.43 9.06 -9.45
N ASP A 149 17.04 7.83 -9.81
CA ASP A 149 16.17 6.97 -9.01
C ASP A 149 16.70 6.74 -7.60
N PHE A 150 18.03 6.72 -7.43
CA PHE A 150 18.70 6.49 -6.16
C PHE A 150 19.41 7.73 -5.58
N GLY A 151 19.20 8.92 -6.17
CA GLY A 151 19.77 10.18 -5.65
C GLY A 151 21.30 10.20 -5.67
N LEU A 152 21.90 9.72 -6.76
CA LEU A 152 23.35 9.58 -6.96
C LEU A 152 23.89 10.46 -8.11
N GLN A 153 23.06 11.30 -8.73
CA GLN A 153 23.44 12.14 -9.88
C GLN A 153 24.70 12.98 -9.62
N GLY A 154 24.75 13.70 -8.48
CA GLY A 154 25.89 14.53 -8.09
C GLY A 154 27.15 13.73 -7.69
N LEU A 155 27.04 12.40 -7.62
CA LEU A 155 28.11 11.50 -7.17
C LEU A 155 28.62 10.60 -8.29
N ALA A 156 28.18 10.79 -9.54
CA ALA A 156 28.46 9.89 -10.65
C ALA A 156 29.96 9.57 -10.84
N ALA A 157 30.84 10.55 -10.60
CA ALA A 157 32.30 10.42 -10.72
C ALA A 157 33.02 10.04 -9.41
N ALA A 158 32.31 9.98 -8.27
CA ALA A 158 32.88 9.61 -6.99
C ALA A 158 33.21 8.11 -6.93
N THR A 159 34.12 7.70 -6.05
CA THR A 159 34.48 6.29 -5.83
C THR A 159 34.05 5.85 -4.43
N PRO A 160 33.81 4.55 -4.16
CA PRO A 160 33.32 4.08 -2.87
C PRO A 160 34.07 4.61 -1.64
N PRO A 161 35.41 4.74 -1.62
CA PRO A 161 36.14 5.30 -0.48
C PRO A 161 35.69 6.71 -0.08
N THR A 162 35.26 7.53 -1.04
CA THR A 162 34.82 8.92 -0.80
C THR A 162 33.33 9.03 -0.44
N LEU A 163 32.56 7.94 -0.59
CA LEU A 163 31.14 7.92 -0.29
C LEU A 163 30.88 7.67 1.20
N SER A 164 29.86 8.34 1.73
CA SER A 164 29.23 8.00 3.01
C SER A 164 28.61 6.59 2.98
N LEU A 165 28.33 6.03 4.15
CA LEU A 165 27.76 4.69 4.26
C LEU A 165 26.34 4.59 3.67
N GLY A 166 25.55 5.67 3.78
CA GLY A 166 24.24 5.78 3.13
C GLY A 166 24.34 5.83 1.61
N GLU A 167 25.29 6.58 1.06
CA GLU A 167 25.54 6.63 -0.40
C GLU A 167 26.02 5.29 -0.94
N ARG A 168 26.90 4.58 -0.20
CA ARG A 168 27.31 3.21 -0.53
C ARG A 168 26.13 2.24 -0.55
N SER A 169 25.24 2.34 0.44
CA SER A 169 24.01 1.54 0.49
C SER A 169 23.12 1.80 -0.73
N ARG A 170 22.90 3.07 -1.09
CA ARG A 170 22.12 3.44 -2.30
C ARG A 170 22.77 2.93 -3.58
N LEU A 171 24.09 3.06 -3.73
CA LEU A 171 24.82 2.54 -4.89
C LEU A 171 24.73 1.01 -4.99
N SER A 172 24.82 0.30 -3.86
CA SER A 172 24.73 -1.16 -3.83
C SER A 172 23.38 -1.66 -4.36
N VAL A 173 22.29 -1.04 -3.92
CA VAL A 173 20.94 -1.34 -4.41
C VAL A 173 20.77 -0.90 -5.87
N ALA A 174 21.23 0.30 -6.23
CA ALA A 174 21.18 0.79 -7.61
C ALA A 174 21.90 -0.16 -8.57
N ARG A 175 23.05 -0.72 -8.16
CA ARG A 175 23.80 -1.72 -8.92
C ARG A 175 23.03 -3.03 -9.06
N ALA A 176 22.39 -3.51 -8.00
CA ALA A 176 21.56 -4.71 -8.07
C ALA A 176 20.41 -4.53 -9.08
N VAL A 177 19.74 -3.39 -9.02
CA VAL A 177 18.65 -3.03 -9.95
C VAL A 177 19.17 -2.85 -11.39
N ALA A 178 20.34 -2.24 -11.57
CA ALA A 178 20.97 -2.05 -12.87
C ALA A 178 21.31 -3.36 -13.56
N SER A 179 21.61 -4.43 -12.80
CA SER A 179 21.90 -5.75 -13.35
C SER A 179 20.71 -6.40 -14.07
N GLN A 180 19.49 -5.97 -13.73
CA GLN A 180 18.24 -6.55 -14.21
C GLN A 180 18.12 -8.07 -13.94
N ALA A 181 18.81 -8.62 -12.94
CA ALA A 181 18.76 -10.05 -12.68
C ALA A 181 17.36 -10.55 -12.30
N ARG A 182 17.02 -11.81 -12.60
CA ARG A 182 15.67 -12.34 -12.31
C ARG A 182 15.35 -12.36 -10.81
N VAL A 183 16.36 -12.63 -9.99
CA VAL A 183 16.25 -12.59 -8.53
C VAL A 183 17.32 -11.68 -7.94
N LEU A 184 16.89 -10.69 -7.16
CA LEU A 184 17.80 -9.88 -6.36
C LEU A 184 17.81 -10.42 -4.93
N VAL A 185 19.01 -10.63 -4.38
CA VAL A 185 19.21 -11.01 -3.00
C VAL A 185 20.00 -9.92 -2.30
N LEU A 186 19.39 -9.23 -1.33
CA LEU A 186 19.94 -8.02 -0.72
C LEU A 186 20.06 -8.15 0.80
N ASP A 187 21.26 -7.99 1.35
CA ASP A 187 21.43 -7.96 2.81
C ASP A 187 21.33 -6.52 3.34
N GLU A 188 20.37 -6.27 4.24
CA GLU A 188 20.13 -4.99 4.91
C GLU A 188 20.11 -3.77 3.94
N PRO A 189 19.32 -3.80 2.84
CA PRO A 189 19.25 -2.69 1.90
C PRO A 189 18.78 -1.40 2.59
N PHE A 190 19.48 -0.31 2.29
CA PHE A 190 19.26 1.03 2.85
C PHE A 190 19.43 1.17 4.37
N ALA A 191 19.97 0.18 5.09
CA ALA A 191 20.09 0.24 6.55
C ALA A 191 20.88 1.46 7.07
N HIS A 192 21.77 2.03 6.25
CA HIS A 192 22.58 3.20 6.58
C HIS A 192 22.06 4.52 5.98
N VAL A 193 20.85 4.51 5.40
CA VAL A 193 20.17 5.71 4.88
C VAL A 193 19.23 6.25 5.94
N ASP A 194 19.07 7.57 6.03
CA ASP A 194 18.15 8.19 6.97
C ASP A 194 16.69 7.76 6.72
N ILE A 195 15.93 7.52 7.80
CA ILE A 195 14.54 7.02 7.74
C ILE A 195 13.65 7.80 6.75
N PRO A 196 13.65 9.15 6.71
CA PRO A 196 12.82 9.90 5.77
C PRO A 196 13.16 9.62 4.29
N GLN A 197 14.42 9.30 4.00
CA GLN A 197 14.89 8.96 2.66
C GLN A 197 14.68 7.47 2.32
N GLN A 198 14.60 6.59 3.33
CA GLN A 198 14.39 5.15 3.11
C GLN A 198 13.03 4.86 2.44
N VAL A 199 11.95 5.52 2.88
CA VAL A 199 10.59 5.25 2.37
C VAL A 199 10.46 5.43 0.85
N PRO A 200 10.86 6.56 0.24
CA PRO A 200 10.78 6.72 -1.22
C PRO A 200 11.71 5.77 -1.97
N LEU A 201 12.88 5.43 -1.42
CA LEU A 201 13.82 4.48 -2.04
C LEU A 201 13.27 3.04 -2.05
N TRP A 202 12.69 2.59 -0.93
CA TRP A 202 12.00 1.31 -0.84
C TRP A 202 10.84 1.25 -1.82
N ARG A 203 9.99 2.28 -1.85
CA ARG A 203 8.86 2.34 -2.79
C ARG A 203 9.33 2.19 -4.24
N ARG A 204 10.35 2.96 -4.65
CA ARG A 204 10.94 2.88 -5.99
C ARG A 204 11.52 1.50 -6.30
N LEU A 205 12.26 0.91 -5.37
CA LEU A 205 12.81 -0.44 -5.51
C LEU A 205 11.68 -1.44 -5.77
N ILE A 206 10.66 -1.47 -4.91
CA ILE A 206 9.54 -2.42 -5.01
C ILE A 206 8.73 -2.21 -6.29
N GLU A 207 8.43 -0.96 -6.65
CA GLU A 207 7.77 -0.63 -7.92
C GLU A 207 8.54 -1.20 -9.11
N ARG A 208 9.87 -1.08 -9.09
CA ARG A 208 10.73 -1.59 -10.17
C ARG A 208 10.80 -3.12 -10.20
N ILE A 209 10.93 -3.78 -9.05
CA ILE A 209 10.88 -5.25 -8.95
C ILE A 209 9.57 -5.77 -9.55
N ARG A 210 8.43 -5.17 -9.17
CA ARG A 210 7.11 -5.56 -9.66
C ARG A 210 6.93 -5.29 -11.15
N GLN A 211 7.31 -4.10 -11.63
CA GLN A 211 7.23 -3.75 -13.06
C GLN A 211 8.09 -4.66 -13.95
N GLN A 212 9.23 -5.13 -13.44
CA GLN A 212 10.14 -5.98 -14.20
C GLN A 212 9.84 -7.47 -14.07
N GLY A 213 8.87 -7.87 -13.23
CA GLY A 213 8.56 -9.26 -12.93
C GLY A 213 9.71 -9.99 -12.23
N GLN A 214 10.52 -9.27 -11.46
CA GLN A 214 11.64 -9.82 -10.70
C GLN A 214 11.18 -10.33 -9.35
N SER A 215 12.01 -11.17 -8.72
CA SER A 215 11.85 -11.53 -7.31
C SER A 215 12.91 -10.87 -6.44
N LEU A 216 12.56 -10.58 -5.20
CA LEU A 216 13.44 -9.95 -4.22
C LEU A 216 13.45 -10.79 -2.94
N VAL A 217 14.63 -11.22 -2.53
CA VAL A 217 14.85 -11.78 -1.18
C VAL A 217 15.74 -10.81 -0.43
N PHE A 218 15.28 -10.28 0.70
CA PHE A 218 16.08 -9.31 1.45
C PHE A 218 16.09 -9.60 2.95
N ALA A 219 17.20 -9.29 3.61
CA ALA A 219 17.26 -9.30 5.06
C ALA A 219 17.04 -7.90 5.63
N THR A 220 16.34 -7.82 6.76
CA THR A 220 16.21 -6.57 7.52
C THR A 220 16.02 -6.86 9.01
N HIS A 221 16.32 -5.87 9.84
CA HIS A 221 15.92 -5.83 11.24
C HIS A 221 14.71 -4.91 11.48
N GLN A 222 14.16 -4.28 10.42
CA GLN A 222 13.09 -3.31 10.52
C GLN A 222 11.72 -3.94 10.16
N PRO A 223 10.83 -4.19 11.13
CA PRO A 223 9.53 -4.79 10.85
C PRO A 223 8.64 -3.91 9.97
N GLN A 224 8.78 -2.58 10.07
CA GLN A 224 8.00 -1.62 9.29
C GLN A 224 8.14 -1.86 7.77
N VAL A 225 9.37 -2.15 7.32
CA VAL A 225 9.69 -2.43 5.92
C VAL A 225 9.05 -3.74 5.49
N VAL A 226 9.10 -4.76 6.35
CA VAL A 226 8.50 -6.06 6.09
C VAL A 226 6.99 -5.95 5.95
N LEU A 227 6.32 -5.31 6.92
CA LEU A 227 4.87 -5.13 6.93
C LEU A 227 4.38 -4.30 5.74
N ALA A 228 5.19 -3.37 5.24
CA ALA A 228 4.82 -2.51 4.13
C ALA A 228 5.03 -3.13 2.73
N TYR A 229 6.04 -3.98 2.57
CA TYR A 229 6.57 -4.33 1.24
C TYR A 229 6.73 -5.82 0.96
N ALA A 230 6.82 -6.67 1.98
CA ALA A 230 7.05 -8.10 1.78
C ALA A 230 5.73 -8.84 1.51
N ASP A 231 5.76 -9.77 0.56
CA ASP A 231 4.67 -10.71 0.35
C ASP A 231 4.76 -11.87 1.37
N TRP A 232 6.00 -12.26 1.74
CA TRP A 232 6.29 -13.29 2.73
C TRP A 232 7.40 -12.85 3.68
N VAL A 233 7.35 -13.30 4.94
CA VAL A 233 8.42 -13.09 5.93
C VAL A 233 8.87 -14.40 6.56
N LEU A 234 10.18 -14.56 6.69
CA LEU A 234 10.82 -15.54 7.56
C LEU A 234 11.34 -14.85 8.82
N CYS A 235 10.74 -15.16 9.97
CA CYS A 235 11.22 -14.72 11.27
C CYS A 235 12.31 -15.67 11.76
N LEU A 236 13.54 -15.17 11.89
CA LEU A 236 14.71 -15.92 12.32
C LEU A 236 15.15 -15.51 13.72
N SER A 237 15.55 -16.51 14.51
CA SER A 237 16.24 -16.30 15.78
C SER A 237 17.23 -17.43 16.02
N ARG A 238 18.46 -17.07 16.43
CA ARG A 238 19.53 -18.03 16.77
C ARG A 238 19.73 -19.16 15.74
N GLY A 239 19.65 -18.82 14.45
CA GLY A 239 19.85 -19.77 13.36
C GLY A 239 18.67 -20.73 13.11
N THR A 240 17.49 -20.45 13.68
CA THR A 240 16.26 -21.24 13.49
C THR A 240 15.13 -20.37 12.94
N VAL A 241 14.18 -20.98 12.22
CA VAL A 241 12.94 -20.32 11.79
C VAL A 241 11.92 -20.39 12.92
N LEU A 242 11.51 -19.22 13.42
CA LEU A 242 10.44 -19.11 14.41
C LEU A 242 9.05 -19.19 13.78
N ALA A 243 8.90 -18.55 12.61
CA ALA A 243 7.68 -18.55 11.81
C ALA A 243 8.01 -18.16 10.37
N CYS A 244 7.16 -18.60 9.44
CA CYS A 244 7.18 -18.20 8.04
C CYS A 244 5.73 -18.00 7.58
N GLY A 245 5.43 -16.90 6.90
CA GLY A 245 4.06 -16.61 6.48
C GLY A 245 3.88 -15.21 5.90
N GLU A 246 2.63 -14.88 5.62
CA GLU A 246 2.23 -13.51 5.25
C GLU A 246 2.44 -12.57 6.44
N PRO A 247 3.05 -11.38 6.23
CA PRO A 247 3.34 -10.45 7.33
C PRO A 247 2.11 -10.04 8.15
N ALA A 248 0.98 -9.76 7.50
CA ALA A 248 -0.27 -9.36 8.17
C ALA A 248 -0.82 -10.47 9.08
N ALA A 249 -0.84 -11.71 8.58
CA ALA A 249 -1.29 -12.87 9.34
C ALA A 249 -0.42 -13.09 10.60
N LEU A 250 0.90 -13.03 10.45
CA LEU A 250 1.83 -13.18 11.59
C LEU A 250 1.81 -11.99 12.55
N TYR A 251 1.52 -10.78 12.05
CA TYR A 251 1.39 -9.59 12.90
C TYR A 251 0.19 -9.71 13.84
N HIS A 252 -0.95 -10.15 13.31
CA HIS A 252 -2.19 -10.27 14.07
C HIS A 252 -2.24 -11.54 14.93
N ALA A 253 -1.81 -12.68 14.40
CA ALA A 253 -1.84 -13.97 15.09
C ALA A 253 -0.44 -14.62 15.18
N PRO A 254 0.51 -14.00 15.92
CA PRO A 254 1.85 -14.55 16.06
C PRO A 254 1.82 -15.87 16.87
N PRO A 255 2.58 -16.90 16.45
CA PRO A 255 2.56 -18.21 17.12
C PRO A 255 3.24 -18.20 18.50
N ASN A 256 4.13 -17.24 18.75
CA ASN A 256 4.86 -17.08 19.99
C ASN A 256 5.28 -15.62 20.21
N ARG A 257 5.74 -15.33 21.43
CA ARG A 257 6.15 -14.00 21.87
C ARG A 257 7.28 -13.42 21.04
N ASP A 258 8.29 -14.23 20.72
CA ASP A 258 9.45 -13.79 19.96
C ASP A 258 9.05 -13.27 18.57
N VAL A 259 8.12 -13.94 17.88
CA VAL A 259 7.58 -13.47 16.59
C VAL A 259 6.74 -12.21 16.76
N ALA A 260 5.93 -12.14 17.82
CA ALA A 260 5.09 -10.98 18.10
C ALA A 260 5.95 -9.72 18.29
N GLU A 261 7.01 -9.81 19.10
CA GLU A 261 7.96 -8.74 19.41
C GLU A 261 8.84 -8.37 18.21
N LEU A 262 9.25 -9.34 17.40
CA LEU A 262 9.98 -9.07 16.15
C LEU A 262 9.19 -8.20 15.18
N LEU A 263 7.88 -8.43 15.08
CA LEU A 263 6.98 -7.71 14.17
C LEU A 263 6.46 -6.39 14.73
N GLY A 264 6.79 -6.05 15.98
CA GLY A 264 6.50 -4.76 16.57
C GLY A 264 5.99 -4.84 18.02
N PRO A 265 5.69 -3.69 18.63
CA PRO A 265 5.20 -3.63 20.00
C PRO A 265 3.92 -4.46 20.18
N CYS A 266 3.79 -5.15 21.31
CA CYS A 266 2.59 -5.89 21.66
C CYS A 266 2.42 -6.06 23.18
N ASN A 267 1.18 -6.29 23.61
CA ASN A 267 0.86 -6.77 24.94
C ASN A 267 0.75 -8.31 24.88
N TRP A 268 1.74 -9.00 25.42
CA TRP A 268 1.75 -10.47 25.46
C TRP A 268 1.19 -11.01 26.79
N PHE A 269 0.39 -12.08 26.73
CA PHE A 269 -0.36 -12.68 27.85
C PHE A 269 -0.08 -14.20 27.96
N ASP A 270 0.51 -14.65 29.08
CA ASP A 270 1.02 -16.03 29.20
C ASP A 270 0.08 -17.05 29.89
N ALA A 271 -0.74 -16.67 30.88
CA ALA A 271 -1.85 -17.48 31.45
C ALA A 271 -2.52 -16.72 32.62
N GLU A 272 -1.75 -15.92 33.36
CA GLU A 272 -2.18 -15.09 34.50
C GLU A 272 -2.87 -13.77 34.08
N ALA A 273 -3.42 -13.73 32.87
CA ALA A 273 -3.94 -12.54 32.21
C ALA A 273 -5.34 -12.13 32.69
N ALA A 274 -6.12 -13.10 33.17
CA ALA A 274 -7.54 -12.95 33.50
C ALA A 274 -7.86 -11.79 34.47
N PRO A 275 -7.03 -11.46 35.48
CA PRO A 275 -7.28 -10.32 36.38
C PRO A 275 -7.18 -8.96 35.70
N TRP A 276 -6.45 -8.87 34.57
CA TRP A 276 -6.16 -7.59 33.90
C TRP A 276 -7.09 -7.34 32.71
N LEU A 277 -7.30 -8.37 31.88
CA LEU A 277 -8.09 -8.28 30.67
C LEU A 277 -8.63 -9.69 30.36
N PRO A 278 -9.95 -9.88 30.21
CA PRO A 278 -10.51 -11.19 29.87
C PRO A 278 -10.34 -11.47 28.37
N VAL A 279 -9.10 -11.72 27.95
CA VAL A 279 -8.75 -12.07 26.56
C VAL A 279 -8.54 -13.57 26.38
N ALA A 280 -9.09 -14.13 25.30
CA ALA A 280 -8.70 -15.46 24.83
C ALA A 280 -7.39 -15.44 24.04
N GLU A 281 -7.02 -14.27 23.48
CA GLU A 281 -5.85 -14.09 22.65
C GLU A 281 -4.58 -13.84 23.48
N ARG A 282 -3.45 -14.37 23.03
CA ARG A 282 -2.14 -14.20 23.70
C ARG A 282 -1.45 -12.88 23.37
N CYS A 283 -1.81 -12.24 22.25
CA CYS A 283 -1.18 -11.03 21.77
C CYS A 283 -2.25 -9.96 21.49
N VAL A 284 -2.17 -8.83 22.18
CA VAL A 284 -3.02 -7.66 21.91
C VAL A 284 -2.12 -6.51 21.46
N ARG A 285 -2.29 -6.06 20.23
CA ARG A 285 -1.54 -4.93 19.67
C ARG A 285 -1.96 -3.60 20.30
N PRO A 286 -1.08 -2.59 20.37
CA PRO A 286 -1.41 -1.30 21.01
C PRO A 286 -2.65 -0.62 20.44
N GLU A 287 -2.89 -0.73 19.13
CA GLU A 287 -4.06 -0.19 18.44
C GLU A 287 -5.37 -0.94 18.76
N ARG A 288 -5.31 -2.08 19.46
CA ARG A 288 -6.48 -2.86 19.90
C ARG A 288 -6.81 -2.69 21.37
N LEU A 289 -5.98 -1.96 22.12
CA LEU A 289 -6.19 -1.71 23.53
C LEU A 289 -6.49 -0.22 23.72
N ALA A 290 -7.55 0.08 24.47
CA ALA A 290 -7.82 1.42 24.96
C ALA A 290 -7.68 1.44 26.47
N ILE A 291 -6.96 2.43 26.99
CA ILE A 291 -6.82 2.69 28.43
C ILE A 291 -7.42 4.08 28.69
N GLU A 292 -8.53 4.12 29.41
CA GLU A 292 -9.34 5.32 29.60
C GLU A 292 -9.48 5.66 31.10
N PRO A 293 -9.42 6.94 31.50
CA PRO A 293 -9.72 7.36 32.86
C PRO A 293 -11.13 6.90 33.28
N ALA A 294 -11.27 6.32 34.48
CA ALA A 294 -12.55 5.85 35.00
C ALA A 294 -12.55 5.82 36.53
N HIS A 295 -13.46 6.58 37.14
CA HIS A 295 -13.48 6.83 38.59
C HIS A 295 -13.63 5.56 39.48
N ASP A 296 -14.22 4.47 38.97
CA ASP A 296 -14.45 3.22 39.70
C ASP A 296 -13.75 2.00 39.09
N ALA A 297 -12.65 2.21 38.35
CA ALA A 297 -11.92 1.12 37.73
C ALA A 297 -10.87 0.49 38.67
N PRO A 298 -10.61 -0.83 38.55
CA PRO A 298 -9.73 -1.55 39.47
C PRO A 298 -8.24 -1.27 39.25
N PHE A 299 -7.88 -0.46 38.27
CA PHE A 299 -6.48 -0.17 37.93
C PHE A 299 -6.13 1.28 38.19
N ARG A 300 -5.00 1.51 38.84
CA ARG A 300 -4.43 2.83 39.08
C ARG A 300 -3.24 3.06 38.14
N VAL A 301 -3.17 4.22 37.51
CA VAL A 301 -2.06 4.65 36.66
C VAL A 301 -0.89 5.07 37.54
N GLU A 302 0.23 4.36 37.45
CA GLU A 302 1.47 4.72 38.14
C GLU A 302 2.27 5.72 37.30
N SER A 303 2.46 5.42 36.01
CA SER A 303 3.17 6.28 35.06
C SER A 303 2.69 6.08 33.63
N THR A 304 2.92 7.09 32.81
CA THR A 304 2.68 7.09 31.36
C THR A 304 3.92 7.60 30.64
N GLN A 305 4.22 7.01 29.47
CA GLN A 305 5.33 7.43 28.63
C GLN A 305 4.92 7.37 27.15
N PHE A 306 4.87 8.52 26.51
CA PHE A 306 4.61 8.62 25.08
C PHE A 306 5.83 8.12 24.28
N ARG A 307 5.60 7.21 23.34
CA ARG A 307 6.65 6.61 22.47
C ARG A 307 6.51 7.00 20.99
N GLY A 308 5.56 7.89 20.66
CA GLY A 308 5.27 8.30 19.29
C GLY A 308 3.97 7.66 18.78
N ASP A 309 4.07 6.44 18.25
CA ASP A 309 2.95 5.69 17.68
C ASP A 309 2.09 4.95 18.72
N TYR A 310 2.57 4.84 19.96
CA TYR A 310 1.84 4.31 21.12
C TYR A 310 2.29 4.99 22.41
N GLU A 311 1.56 4.74 23.48
CA GLU A 311 1.89 5.12 24.86
C GLU A 311 2.10 3.87 25.71
N GLU A 312 3.15 3.88 26.52
CA GLU A 312 3.44 2.86 27.52
C GLU A 312 2.88 3.32 28.86
N VAL A 313 2.02 2.51 29.48
CA VAL A 313 1.32 2.83 30.72
C VAL A 313 1.60 1.75 31.76
N LEU A 314 2.12 2.15 32.92
CA LEU A 314 2.26 1.26 34.07
C LEU A 314 0.99 1.34 34.92
N LEU A 315 0.30 0.21 35.07
CA LEU A 315 -0.92 0.09 35.87
C LEU A 315 -0.67 -0.77 37.12
N CYS A 316 -1.29 -0.40 38.23
CA CYS A 316 -1.34 -1.14 39.48
C CYS A 316 -2.77 -1.63 39.74
N HIS A 317 -2.96 -2.91 40.02
CA HIS A 317 -4.26 -3.48 40.35
C HIS A 317 -4.61 -3.20 41.82
N ALA A 318 -5.69 -2.48 42.07
CA ALA A 318 -6.04 -1.93 43.39
C ALA A 318 -6.23 -3.01 44.48
N SER A 319 -6.82 -4.17 44.15
CA SER A 319 -7.05 -5.24 45.14
C SER A 319 -5.86 -6.18 45.38
N THR A 320 -4.96 -6.35 44.40
CA THR A 320 -3.85 -7.32 44.49
C THR A 320 -2.49 -6.65 44.67
N GLY A 321 -2.37 -5.35 44.39
CA GLY A 321 -1.10 -4.62 44.37
C GLY A 321 -0.16 -5.00 43.22
N ALA A 322 -0.57 -5.91 42.33
CA ALA A 322 0.23 -6.32 41.19
C ALA A 322 0.37 -5.16 40.20
N THR A 323 1.56 -5.00 39.60
CA THR A 323 1.81 -3.98 38.58
C THR A 323 2.12 -4.61 37.23
N ARG A 324 1.69 -3.94 36.15
CA ARG A 324 1.93 -4.39 34.78
C ARG A 324 1.98 -3.22 33.81
N ARG A 325 2.89 -3.33 32.83
CA ARG A 325 2.98 -2.40 31.71
C ARG A 325 2.03 -2.80 30.59
N PHE A 326 1.35 -1.81 30.04
CA PHE A 326 0.51 -1.94 28.87
C PHE A 326 0.93 -0.94 27.81
N LEU A 327 0.77 -1.34 26.56
CA LEU A 327 0.97 -0.53 25.37
C LEU A 327 -0.39 -0.27 24.76
N HIS A 328 -0.73 1.00 24.53
CA HIS A 328 -1.99 1.38 23.89
C HIS A 328 -1.78 2.57 22.96
N ARG A 329 -2.65 2.76 21.98
CA ARG A 329 -2.55 3.88 21.03
C ARG A 329 -3.68 4.89 21.25
N PRO A 330 -3.53 5.85 22.17
CA PRO A 330 -4.57 6.81 22.45
C PRO A 330 -4.67 7.88 21.35
N ALA A 331 -5.88 8.39 21.10
CA ALA A 331 -6.09 9.52 20.18
C ALA A 331 -5.46 10.83 20.71
N LYS A 332 -5.40 11.01 22.05
CA LYS A 332 -4.72 12.10 22.75
C LYS A 332 -4.20 11.61 24.11
N PRO A 333 -3.11 12.18 24.67
CA PRO A 333 -2.64 11.81 26.01
C PRO A 333 -3.66 12.28 27.06
N THR A 334 -4.45 11.35 27.60
CA THR A 334 -5.52 11.66 28.57
C THR A 334 -5.23 11.14 29.98
N LEU A 335 -4.28 10.22 30.11
CA LEU A 335 -3.97 9.55 31.37
C LEU A 335 -2.93 10.33 32.18
N ARG A 336 -3.14 10.43 33.49
CA ARG A 336 -2.20 11.03 34.45
C ARG A 336 -1.91 10.06 35.59
N SER A 337 -0.69 10.13 36.11
CA SER A 337 -0.31 9.38 37.32
C SER A 337 -1.29 9.66 38.47
N GLY A 338 -1.65 8.61 39.20
CA GLY A 338 -2.60 8.63 40.30
C GLY A 338 -4.07 8.44 39.90
N GLN A 339 -4.44 8.57 38.62
CA GLN A 339 -5.80 8.32 38.16
C GLN A 339 -6.15 6.83 38.16
N THR A 340 -7.42 6.52 38.33
CA THR A 340 -7.96 5.20 38.03
C THR A 340 -8.30 5.10 36.54
N ALA A 341 -8.06 3.93 35.95
CA ALA A 341 -8.26 3.69 34.53
C ALA A 341 -8.88 2.31 34.29
N ARG A 342 -9.70 2.21 33.26
CA ARG A 342 -10.23 0.94 32.76
C ARG A 342 -9.49 0.53 31.50
N LEU A 343 -9.26 -0.77 31.34
CA LEU A 343 -8.80 -1.32 30.07
C LEU A 343 -10.03 -1.78 29.27
N ARG A 344 -10.03 -1.48 27.99
CA ARG A 344 -11.04 -1.93 27.04
C ARG A 344 -10.36 -2.49 25.81
N LEU A 345 -10.70 -3.70 25.43
CA LEU A 345 -10.41 -4.19 24.09
C LEU A 345 -11.29 -3.41 23.12
N LEU A 346 -10.65 -2.77 22.17
CA LEU A 346 -11.36 -2.27 21.02
C LEU A 346 -11.77 -3.50 20.22
N ALA A 347 -13.08 -3.64 19.99
CA ALA A 347 -13.60 -4.54 18.99
C ALA A 347 -13.14 -4.00 17.64
N VAL A 348 -11.89 -4.31 17.30
CA VAL A 348 -11.52 -4.41 15.89
C VAL A 348 -12.35 -5.58 15.40
N LEU A 349 -13.21 -5.33 14.42
CA LEU A 349 -13.82 -6.39 13.63
C LEU A 349 -12.68 -7.26 13.14
N TRP A 350 -12.45 -8.35 13.85
CA TRP A 350 -11.57 -9.40 13.40
C TRP A 350 -12.37 -10.17 12.37
N LEU A 351 -12.05 -9.92 11.10
CA LEU A 351 -12.04 -10.99 10.10
C LEU A 351 -11.16 -12.10 10.66
N LEU A 352 -11.78 -13.00 11.43
CA LEU A 352 -11.17 -14.25 11.85
C LEU A 352 -10.86 -15.05 10.58
N VAL A 353 -9.61 -14.96 10.13
CA VAL A 353 -8.95 -16.06 9.42
C VAL A 353 -8.71 -17.17 10.45
N VAL A 354 -9.78 -17.83 10.89
CA VAL A 354 -9.71 -19.14 11.51
C VAL A 354 -10.04 -20.14 10.43
N VAL A 355 -9.05 -20.99 10.13
CA VAL A 355 -9.19 -22.21 9.38
C VAL A 355 -10.15 -23.14 10.13
N MET A 356 -11.45 -22.97 9.90
CA MET A 356 -12.39 -24.07 9.95
C MET A 356 -13.11 -24.12 8.61
N SER A 357 -13.08 -25.33 8.05
CA SER A 357 -13.74 -25.71 6.83
C SER A 357 -15.26 -25.53 6.96
N CYS A 358 -15.71 -24.30 6.77
CA CYS A 358 -17.10 -23.93 6.53
C CYS A 358 -17.07 -23.03 5.31
N LYS A 359 -17.71 -23.47 4.22
CA LYS A 359 -17.89 -22.68 3.00
C LYS A 359 -18.26 -21.24 3.40
N PRO A 360 -17.58 -20.19 2.89
CA PRO A 360 -17.99 -18.83 3.18
C PRO A 360 -19.46 -18.68 2.75
N PRO A 361 -20.27 -17.95 3.51
CA PRO A 361 -21.60 -17.58 3.02
C PRO A 361 -21.37 -16.92 1.67
N THR A 362 -22.08 -17.38 0.64
CA THR A 362 -22.07 -16.76 -0.68
C THR A 362 -22.41 -15.29 -0.51
N GLU A 363 -21.40 -14.42 -0.45
CA GLU A 363 -21.60 -12.97 -0.48
C GLU A 363 -22.35 -12.64 -1.76
N ALA A 364 -23.35 -11.76 -1.68
CA ALA A 364 -24.11 -11.33 -2.84
C ALA A 364 -23.14 -10.75 -3.90
N THR A 365 -23.10 -11.37 -5.07
CA THR A 365 -22.28 -10.93 -6.20
C THR A 365 -23.11 -10.04 -7.12
N LEU A 366 -22.50 -8.99 -7.66
CA LEU A 366 -23.15 -8.18 -8.70
C LEU A 366 -22.95 -8.89 -10.04
N PRO A 367 -24.04 -9.30 -10.73
CA PRO A 367 -23.93 -9.91 -12.05
C PRO A 367 -23.46 -8.87 -13.07
N LEU A 368 -22.23 -9.04 -13.57
CA LEU A 368 -21.71 -8.22 -14.67
C LEU A 368 -22.43 -8.61 -15.97
N ARG A 369 -22.97 -7.61 -16.65
CA ARG A 369 -23.60 -7.74 -17.97
C ARG A 369 -22.60 -7.44 -19.09
N ASP A 370 -21.93 -6.29 -19.00
CA ASP A 370 -20.99 -5.82 -20.03
C ASP A 370 -19.73 -5.23 -19.37
N GLU A 371 -18.56 -5.46 -19.97
CA GLU A 371 -17.28 -4.84 -19.61
C GLU A 371 -16.66 -4.18 -20.84
N ALA A 372 -16.16 -2.96 -20.67
CA ALA A 372 -15.30 -2.28 -21.63
C ALA A 372 -14.05 -1.78 -20.93
N VAL A 373 -12.93 -1.77 -21.65
CA VAL A 373 -11.63 -1.34 -21.13
C VAL A 373 -11.05 -0.30 -22.09
N TRP A 374 -10.61 0.83 -21.55
CA TRP A 374 -10.00 1.91 -22.31
C TRP A 374 -8.62 2.21 -21.77
N THR A 375 -7.66 2.40 -22.66
CA THR A 375 -6.32 2.87 -22.29
C THR A 375 -6.24 4.38 -22.50
N LEU A 376 -5.50 5.05 -21.63
CA LEU A 376 -5.24 6.48 -21.82
C LEU A 376 -4.30 6.71 -23.01
N PRO A 377 -4.43 7.84 -23.73
CA PRO A 377 -3.49 8.20 -24.77
C PRO A 377 -2.08 8.41 -24.16
N PRO A 378 -1.01 7.95 -24.84
CA PRO A 378 0.36 8.15 -24.35
C PRO A 378 0.74 9.62 -24.26
N GLU A 379 1.78 9.90 -23.47
CA GLU A 379 2.47 11.19 -23.42
C GLU A 379 3.95 10.98 -23.71
N GLY A 380 4.36 11.28 -24.94
CA GLY A 380 5.70 10.93 -25.41
C GLY A 380 5.94 9.42 -25.30
N VAL A 381 6.90 9.03 -24.46
CA VAL A 381 7.27 7.63 -24.19
C VAL A 381 6.58 7.06 -22.94
N HIS A 382 5.82 7.86 -22.20
CA HIS A 382 5.16 7.45 -20.96
C HIS A 382 3.70 7.08 -21.21
N TRP A 383 3.21 6.15 -20.40
CA TRP A 383 1.78 5.80 -20.33
C TRP A 383 1.25 6.24 -18.97
N PRO A 384 0.64 7.44 -18.87
CA PRO A 384 0.10 7.94 -17.62
C PRO A 384 -1.01 7.03 -17.09
N ALA A 385 -1.13 6.99 -15.77
CA ALA A 385 -2.16 6.23 -15.07
C ALA A 385 -3.36 7.13 -14.76
N PRO A 386 -4.61 6.70 -15.04
CA PRO A 386 -5.78 7.44 -14.60
C PRO A 386 -5.84 7.45 -13.07
N ARG A 387 -6.21 8.58 -12.48
CA ARG A 387 -6.35 8.72 -11.02
C ARG A 387 -7.74 9.11 -10.61
N ALA A 388 -8.32 10.10 -11.29
CA ALA A 388 -9.68 10.54 -11.05
C ALA A 388 -10.48 10.48 -12.35
N ILE A 389 -11.77 10.19 -12.22
CA ILE A 389 -12.71 10.13 -13.33
C ILE A 389 -14.04 10.69 -12.85
N THR A 390 -14.69 11.49 -13.69
CA THR A 390 -16.04 12.00 -13.41
C THR A 390 -16.84 12.16 -14.71
N ALA A 391 -18.14 11.91 -14.63
CA ALA A 391 -19.05 12.09 -15.74
C ALA A 391 -19.46 13.55 -15.91
N GLY A 392 -19.41 14.02 -17.16
CA GLY A 392 -19.84 15.35 -17.58
C GLY A 392 -21.35 15.46 -17.81
N THR A 393 -21.78 16.66 -18.18
CA THR A 393 -23.20 16.97 -18.37
C THR A 393 -23.71 16.69 -19.78
N GLU A 394 -22.88 16.29 -20.74
CA GLU A 394 -23.30 15.93 -22.10
C GLU A 394 -22.85 14.51 -22.51
N GLY A 395 -22.44 13.69 -21.53
CA GLY A 395 -22.02 12.29 -21.74
C GLY A 395 -20.51 12.12 -21.94
N GLU A 396 -19.75 13.22 -21.95
CA GLU A 396 -18.31 13.22 -21.85
C GLU A 396 -17.82 12.74 -20.48
N LEU A 397 -16.59 12.26 -20.42
CA LEU A 397 -15.92 11.84 -19.19
C LEU A 397 -14.66 12.68 -19.02
N PHE A 398 -14.50 13.27 -17.84
CA PHE A 398 -13.28 13.98 -17.48
C PHE A 398 -12.40 13.03 -16.68
N VAL A 399 -11.19 12.79 -17.18
CA VAL A 399 -10.20 11.91 -16.56
C VAL A 399 -8.96 12.70 -16.24
N LEU A 400 -8.53 12.63 -14.99
CA LEU A 400 -7.28 13.21 -14.53
C LEU A 400 -6.26 12.10 -14.35
N ASP A 401 -5.10 12.24 -14.98
CA ASP A 401 -4.02 11.27 -14.88
C ASP A 401 -2.86 11.74 -13.99
N ASN A 402 -1.93 10.82 -13.72
CA ASN A 402 -0.76 11.07 -12.88
C ASN A 402 0.33 11.95 -13.54
N ALA A 403 0.15 12.37 -14.79
CA ALA A 403 0.98 13.36 -15.46
C ALA A 403 0.38 14.77 -15.35
N GLY A 404 -0.76 14.93 -14.68
CA GLY A 404 -1.45 16.20 -14.51
C GLY A 404 -2.24 16.62 -15.75
N ARG A 405 -2.58 15.68 -16.64
CA ARG A 405 -3.45 15.95 -17.79
C ARG A 405 -4.91 15.74 -17.40
N VAL A 406 -5.74 16.68 -17.81
CA VAL A 406 -7.19 16.50 -17.84
C VAL A 406 -7.56 16.08 -19.26
N LEU A 407 -8.14 14.90 -19.39
CA LEU A 407 -8.60 14.32 -20.64
C LEU A 407 -10.12 14.36 -20.68
N VAL A 408 -10.70 14.79 -21.79
CA VAL A 408 -12.13 14.73 -22.05
C VAL A 408 -12.37 13.61 -23.05
N LEU A 409 -12.90 12.50 -22.55
CA LEU A 409 -13.24 11.33 -23.36
C LEU A 409 -14.71 11.40 -23.75
N ASP A 410 -15.07 10.86 -24.92
CA ASP A 410 -16.46 10.57 -25.22
C ASP A 410 -16.93 9.26 -24.57
N GLU A 411 -18.19 8.89 -24.78
CA GLU A 411 -18.80 7.70 -24.21
C GLU A 411 -18.16 6.38 -24.67
N GLN A 412 -17.39 6.40 -25.76
CA GLN A 412 -16.65 5.28 -26.33
C GLN A 412 -15.20 5.23 -25.82
N GLY A 413 -14.79 6.19 -24.98
CA GLY A 413 -13.43 6.28 -24.42
C GLY A 413 -12.44 7.01 -25.33
N VAL A 414 -12.89 7.66 -26.40
CA VAL A 414 -12.01 8.39 -27.33
C VAL A 414 -11.73 9.78 -26.78
N CYS A 415 -10.45 10.13 -26.62
CA CYS A 415 -10.03 11.45 -26.16
C CYS A 415 -10.35 12.52 -27.21
N ARG A 416 -11.28 13.43 -26.90
CA ARG A 416 -11.69 14.55 -27.75
C ARG A 416 -10.92 15.82 -27.45
N ARG A 417 -10.63 16.08 -26.17
CA ARG A 417 -9.90 17.27 -25.72
C ARG A 417 -8.95 16.92 -24.58
N ARG A 418 -7.92 17.73 -24.41
CA ARG A 418 -6.99 17.63 -23.28
C ARG A 418 -6.34 18.97 -22.97
N TRP A 419 -6.05 19.18 -21.71
CA TRP A 419 -5.22 20.26 -21.22
C TRP A 419 -4.45 19.78 -19.98
N TRP A 420 -3.61 20.66 -19.43
CA TRP A 420 -2.75 20.35 -18.28
C TRP A 420 -3.14 21.18 -17.08
N MET A 421 -2.86 20.64 -15.91
CA MET A 421 -2.80 21.44 -14.68
C MET A 421 -1.77 22.57 -14.86
N PRO A 422 -1.95 23.74 -14.23
CA PRO A 422 -1.11 24.91 -14.48
C PRO A 422 0.33 24.68 -14.03
N GLU A 423 0.48 23.92 -12.93
CA GLU A 423 1.74 23.32 -12.52
C GLU A 423 1.50 21.83 -12.28
N TYR A 424 2.40 20.98 -12.78
CA TYR A 424 2.19 19.52 -12.79
C TYR A 424 3.48 18.72 -12.55
N ARG A 425 4.62 19.38 -12.27
CA ARG A 425 5.91 18.70 -12.04
C ARG A 425 5.93 17.90 -10.74
N VAL A 426 5.26 18.43 -9.71
CA VAL A 426 5.16 17.81 -8.37
C VAL A 426 3.74 17.33 -8.09
N GLY A 427 2.77 17.87 -8.83
CA GLY A 427 1.34 17.66 -8.66
C GLY A 427 0.94 16.22 -8.92
N LYS A 428 0.38 15.58 -7.88
CA LYS A 428 -0.41 14.36 -8.01
C LYS A 428 -1.84 14.71 -7.64
N PRO A 429 -2.63 15.29 -8.56
CA PRO A 429 -4.01 15.68 -8.24
C PRO A 429 -4.92 14.44 -8.15
N GLU A 430 -5.73 14.35 -7.08
CA GLU A 430 -6.49 13.11 -6.75
C GLU A 430 -7.97 13.15 -7.13
N ARG A 431 -8.56 14.32 -7.43
CA ARG A 431 -9.99 14.47 -7.72
C ARG A 431 -10.27 15.47 -8.82
N VAL A 432 -11.22 15.14 -9.68
CA VAL A 432 -11.91 16.06 -10.59
C VAL A 432 -13.42 16.02 -10.31
N LEU A 433 -14.03 17.19 -10.18
CA LEU A 433 -15.47 17.39 -10.00
C LEU A 433 -16.00 18.27 -11.15
N VAL A 434 -17.04 17.81 -11.84
CA VAL A 434 -17.84 18.66 -12.72
C VAL A 434 -18.88 19.37 -11.86
N ARG A 435 -18.80 20.70 -11.83
CA ARG A 435 -19.71 21.56 -11.08
C ARG A 435 -21.02 21.78 -11.85
N ARG A 436 -22.07 22.14 -11.13
CA ARG A 436 -23.42 22.40 -11.68
C ARG A 436 -23.45 23.51 -12.72
N ASN A 437 -22.55 24.49 -12.60
CA ASN A 437 -22.39 25.58 -13.57
C ASN A 437 -21.54 25.19 -14.81
N GLY A 438 -21.12 23.92 -14.92
CA GLY A 438 -20.29 23.39 -16.01
C GLY A 438 -18.78 23.54 -15.81
N THR A 439 -18.33 24.32 -14.83
CA THR A 439 -16.89 24.42 -14.51
C THR A 439 -16.37 23.15 -13.86
N LEU A 440 -15.05 22.96 -13.84
CA LEU A 440 -14.40 21.83 -13.17
C LEU A 440 -13.67 22.33 -11.93
N ALA A 441 -13.77 21.60 -10.83
CA ALA A 441 -12.93 21.78 -9.65
C ALA A 441 -11.97 20.59 -9.49
N ILE A 442 -10.69 20.87 -9.39
CA ILE A 442 -9.64 19.84 -9.29
C ILE A 442 -8.84 20.03 -8.01
N ALA A 443 -8.75 18.98 -7.19
CA ALA A 443 -7.91 18.96 -6.01
C ALA A 443 -6.45 18.72 -6.42
N ASP A 444 -5.65 19.77 -6.38
CA ASP A 444 -4.24 19.73 -6.76
C ASP A 444 -3.36 19.43 -5.54
N THR A 445 -3.39 18.16 -5.13
CA THR A 445 -3.01 17.67 -3.81
C THR A 445 -1.62 18.10 -3.35
N HIS A 446 -0.62 18.05 -4.23
CA HIS A 446 0.77 18.37 -3.86
C HIS A 446 1.15 19.83 -4.15
N TYR A 447 0.20 20.62 -4.67
CA TYR A 447 0.27 22.08 -4.73
C TYR A 447 -0.67 22.74 -3.71
N HIS A 448 -1.30 21.96 -2.82
CA HIS A 448 -2.07 22.44 -1.67
C HIS A 448 -3.21 23.39 -2.05
N ARG A 449 -3.86 23.15 -3.19
CA ARG A 449 -4.87 24.06 -3.73
C ARG A 449 -5.98 23.32 -4.47
N VAL A 450 -7.07 24.02 -4.73
CA VAL A 450 -8.11 23.64 -5.68
C VAL A 450 -8.04 24.56 -6.88
N VAL A 451 -8.03 23.98 -8.09
CA VAL A 451 -8.00 24.72 -9.36
C VAL A 451 -9.36 24.63 -10.03
N LEU A 452 -9.90 25.78 -10.44
CA LEU A 452 -11.16 25.88 -11.16
C LEU A 452 -10.89 26.09 -12.65
N PHE A 453 -11.51 25.27 -13.50
CA PHE A 453 -11.44 25.38 -14.95
C PHE A 453 -12.81 25.66 -15.57
N ASP A 454 -12.84 26.41 -16.66
CA ASP A 454 -13.99 26.38 -17.57
C ASP A 454 -14.06 25.02 -18.32
N PRO A 455 -15.17 24.70 -19.00
CA PRO A 455 -15.27 23.47 -19.79
C PRO A 455 -14.25 23.36 -20.93
N GLN A 456 -13.57 24.44 -21.30
CA GLN A 456 -12.59 24.52 -22.39
C GLN A 456 -11.15 24.28 -21.89
N GLY A 457 -10.93 24.21 -20.58
CA GLY A 457 -9.63 23.99 -19.96
C GLY A 457 -8.88 25.27 -19.58
N THR A 458 -9.53 26.43 -19.57
CA THR A 458 -8.98 27.69 -19.07
C THR A 458 -9.13 27.75 -17.56
N VAL A 459 -8.09 28.15 -16.84
CA VAL A 459 -8.18 28.43 -15.40
C VAL A 459 -9.05 29.68 -15.20
N VAL A 460 -10.12 29.54 -14.41
CA VAL A 460 -11.02 30.64 -14.04
C VAL A 460 -10.88 31.06 -12.57
N GLY A 461 -10.18 30.28 -11.76
CA GLY A 461 -9.93 30.60 -10.37
C GLY A 461 -9.07 29.54 -9.67
N MET A 462 -8.51 29.90 -8.53
CA MET A 462 -7.76 29.01 -7.66
C MET A 462 -7.92 29.48 -6.21
N PHE A 463 -7.99 28.54 -5.29
CA PHE A 463 -8.00 28.83 -3.85
C PHE A 463 -7.26 27.73 -3.09
N GLY A 464 -6.84 28.03 -1.87
CA GLY A 464 -5.98 27.16 -1.08
C GLY A 464 -4.53 27.65 -1.01
N GLY A 465 -3.83 27.15 0.00
CA GLY A 465 -2.40 27.32 0.19
C GLY A 465 -1.89 26.27 1.16
N LYS A 466 -0.58 26.04 1.23
CA LYS A 466 0.00 25.07 2.16
C LYS A 466 -0.17 25.56 3.60
N GLY A 467 -0.80 24.75 4.45
CA GLY A 467 -0.92 25.05 5.88
C GLY A 467 -2.03 24.27 6.57
N GLU A 468 -2.37 24.70 7.77
CA GLU A 468 -3.39 24.09 8.65
C GLU A 468 -4.51 25.07 9.02
N GLY A 469 -4.37 26.35 8.66
CA GLY A 469 -5.35 27.39 8.93
C GLY A 469 -6.61 27.29 8.06
N PRO A 470 -7.61 28.16 8.32
CA PRO A 470 -8.80 28.29 7.49
C PRO A 470 -8.45 28.59 6.03
N GLY A 471 -8.91 27.74 5.12
CA GLY A 471 -8.65 27.85 3.69
C GLY A 471 -7.25 27.40 3.26
N GLU A 472 -6.43 26.85 4.17
CA GLU A 472 -5.16 26.22 3.86
C GLU A 472 -5.30 24.69 3.89
N PHE A 473 -4.42 23.98 3.18
CA PHE A 473 -4.45 22.52 3.09
C PHE A 473 -3.08 21.88 3.31
N ILE A 474 -3.09 20.69 3.93
CA ILE A 474 -1.93 19.79 3.90
C ILE A 474 -1.95 18.98 2.61
N TYR A 475 -3.02 18.22 2.32
CA TYR A 475 -3.17 17.49 1.06
C TYR A 475 -4.67 17.38 0.70
N PRO A 476 -5.21 18.30 -0.13
CA PRO A 476 -6.60 18.22 -0.55
C PRO A 476 -6.79 17.04 -1.52
N ILE A 477 -7.82 16.22 -1.31
CA ILE A 477 -7.98 14.93 -2.02
C ILE A 477 -9.36 14.66 -2.59
N ALA A 478 -10.43 15.23 -2.02
CA ALA A 478 -11.79 14.98 -2.50
C ALA A 478 -12.58 16.29 -2.48
N ILE A 479 -13.50 16.45 -3.43
CA ILE A 479 -14.32 17.66 -3.60
C ILE A 479 -15.74 17.22 -3.95
N ALA A 480 -16.73 17.77 -3.25
CA ALA A 480 -18.15 17.71 -3.62
C ALA A 480 -18.75 19.12 -3.66
N GLU A 481 -19.85 19.29 -4.40
CA GLU A 481 -20.61 20.54 -4.49
C GLU A 481 -22.05 20.29 -4.06
N ASP A 482 -22.60 21.15 -3.20
CA ASP A 482 -24.00 21.07 -2.78
C ASP A 482 -24.97 21.72 -3.78
N ASP A 483 -26.27 21.76 -3.42
CA ASP A 483 -27.30 22.39 -4.26
C ASP A 483 -27.21 23.93 -4.29
N ARG A 484 -26.44 24.54 -3.37
CA ARG A 484 -26.21 25.99 -3.29
C ARG A 484 -24.87 26.40 -3.94
N GLY A 485 -24.10 25.44 -4.46
CA GLY A 485 -22.79 25.66 -5.07
C GLY A 485 -21.62 25.73 -4.08
N ARG A 486 -21.84 25.46 -2.78
CA ARG A 486 -20.76 25.38 -1.80
C ARG A 486 -19.89 24.17 -2.08
N LEU A 487 -18.58 24.34 -1.94
CA LEU A 487 -17.59 23.27 -2.16
C LEU A 487 -17.16 22.67 -0.84
N TYR A 488 -17.17 21.34 -0.75
CA TYR A 488 -16.71 20.58 0.40
C TYR A 488 -15.42 19.87 0.01
N VAL A 489 -14.30 20.24 0.64
CA VAL A 489 -12.97 19.73 0.31
C VAL A 489 -12.45 18.89 1.46
N CYS A 490 -12.21 17.61 1.19
CA CYS A 490 -11.53 16.72 2.12
C CYS A 490 -10.02 16.87 2.00
N GLU A 491 -9.31 16.78 3.12
CA GLU A 491 -7.85 16.72 3.15
C GLU A 491 -7.32 15.60 4.05
N TYR A 492 -6.05 15.27 3.88
CA TYR A 492 -5.33 14.34 4.75
C TYR A 492 -3.92 14.82 5.06
N GLY A 493 -3.27 14.15 6.01
CA GLY A 493 -1.86 14.35 6.33
C GLY A 493 -1.59 14.69 7.79
N GLY A 494 -2.51 14.34 8.69
CA GLY A 494 -2.40 14.61 10.13
C GLY A 494 -3.42 15.65 10.63
N HIS A 495 -4.07 16.37 9.72
CA HIS A 495 -5.15 17.31 9.98
C HIS A 495 -6.41 16.93 9.17
N ASP A 496 -6.75 15.64 9.19
CA ASP A 496 -7.78 15.04 8.34
C ASP A 496 -9.18 15.59 8.68
N ARG A 497 -9.69 16.49 7.84
CA ARG A 497 -10.94 17.25 8.03
C ARG A 497 -11.64 17.52 6.71
N VAL A 498 -12.83 18.09 6.79
CA VAL A 498 -13.55 18.67 5.65
C VAL A 498 -13.66 20.17 5.83
N GLN A 499 -13.23 20.93 4.83
CA GLN A 499 -13.41 22.38 4.78
C GLN A 499 -14.51 22.73 3.77
N VAL A 500 -15.30 23.74 4.10
CA VAL A 500 -16.45 24.21 3.32
C VAL A 500 -16.12 25.58 2.75
N PHE A 501 -16.40 25.79 1.47
CA PHE A 501 -16.09 27.01 0.74
C PHE A 501 -17.30 27.53 -0.01
N GLN A 502 -17.34 28.83 -0.24
CA GLN A 502 -18.22 29.46 -1.21
C GLN A 502 -17.91 28.99 -2.65
N PRO A 503 -18.83 29.18 -3.60
CA PRO A 503 -18.61 28.81 -5.00
C PRO A 503 -17.37 29.42 -5.67
N ASP A 504 -16.84 30.52 -5.14
CA ASP A 504 -15.65 31.24 -5.61
C ASP A 504 -14.36 30.85 -4.86
N GLY A 505 -14.45 30.03 -3.81
CA GLY A 505 -13.31 29.56 -3.02
C GLY A 505 -13.07 30.29 -1.71
N GLU A 506 -13.95 31.20 -1.28
CA GLU A 506 -13.86 31.79 0.06
C GLU A 506 -14.17 30.75 1.15
N TYR A 507 -13.34 30.66 2.18
CA TYR A 507 -13.54 29.72 3.31
C TYR A 507 -14.79 30.09 4.12
N LEU A 508 -15.60 29.09 4.47
CA LEU A 508 -16.81 29.24 5.27
C LEU A 508 -16.71 28.57 6.64
N ALA A 509 -16.36 27.30 6.66
CA ALA A 509 -16.40 26.48 7.86
C ALA A 509 -15.56 25.22 7.70
N GLU A 510 -15.38 24.47 8.77
CA GLU A 510 -14.76 23.16 8.74
C GLU A 510 -15.40 22.23 9.77
N PHE A 511 -15.28 20.94 9.53
CA PHE A 511 -15.70 19.92 10.49
C PHE A 511 -14.87 18.64 10.37
N GLY A 512 -14.92 17.85 11.43
CA GLY A 512 -14.15 16.63 11.60
C GLY A 512 -12.72 16.88 12.09
N SER A 513 -12.04 15.78 12.41
CA SER A 513 -10.67 15.80 12.91
C SER A 513 -10.00 14.44 12.69
N PHE A 514 -8.67 14.38 12.79
CA PHE A 514 -7.96 13.11 12.70
C PHE A 514 -8.38 12.12 13.80
N GLY A 515 -8.69 10.87 13.43
CA GLY A 515 -8.99 9.80 14.37
C GLY A 515 -9.94 8.73 13.85
N THR A 516 -10.29 7.77 14.72
CA THR A 516 -11.10 6.59 14.37
C THR A 516 -12.55 6.71 14.87
N GLY A 517 -12.85 7.71 15.69
CA GLY A 517 -14.17 7.93 16.28
C GLY A 517 -15.21 8.51 15.31
N PRO A 518 -16.47 8.62 15.74
CA PRO A 518 -17.54 9.27 14.98
C PRO A 518 -17.21 10.72 14.66
N GLY A 519 -17.36 11.13 13.40
CA GLY A 519 -16.98 12.48 12.98
C GLY A 519 -15.47 12.70 12.84
N GLN A 520 -14.64 11.67 13.10
CA GLN A 520 -13.20 11.71 12.87
C GLN A 520 -12.83 10.96 11.58
N PHE A 521 -11.69 11.29 11.00
CA PHE A 521 -11.24 10.72 9.73
C PHE A 521 -9.79 10.24 9.80
N GLN A 522 -9.50 9.23 8.99
CA GLN A 522 -8.15 8.85 8.61
C GLN A 522 -8.13 8.64 7.09
N ARG A 523 -7.68 9.68 6.37
CA ARG A 523 -7.71 9.80 4.90
C ARG A 523 -9.14 9.77 4.32
N PRO A 524 -9.89 10.87 4.41
CA PRO A 524 -11.23 11.03 3.80
C PRO A 524 -11.15 11.16 2.27
N SER A 525 -10.93 10.05 1.56
CA SER A 525 -10.57 9.94 0.13
C SER A 525 -11.71 10.18 -0.86
N GLY A 526 -12.94 9.92 -0.44
CA GLY A 526 -14.14 10.07 -1.25
C GLY A 526 -15.16 10.98 -0.57
N ILE A 527 -15.84 11.82 -1.35
CA ILE A 527 -16.95 12.63 -0.88
C ILE A 527 -18.02 12.74 -1.96
N LEU A 528 -19.28 12.59 -1.55
CA LEU A 528 -20.44 12.70 -2.42
C LEU A 528 -21.51 13.52 -1.71
N TRP A 529 -21.99 14.58 -2.38
CA TRP A 529 -23.20 15.29 -1.97
C TRP A 529 -24.42 14.66 -2.62
N ARG A 530 -25.43 14.32 -1.81
CA ARG A 530 -26.69 13.78 -2.29
C ARG A 530 -27.78 13.89 -1.23
N ASP A 531 -29.01 14.20 -1.66
CA ASP A 531 -30.21 14.21 -0.80
C ASP A 531 -29.99 15.03 0.50
N HIS A 532 -29.36 16.19 0.35
CA HIS A 532 -28.95 17.11 1.44
C HIS A 532 -28.00 16.50 2.49
N ARG A 533 -27.22 15.48 2.09
CA ARG A 533 -26.26 14.78 2.92
C ARG A 533 -24.91 14.66 2.22
N LEU A 534 -23.85 14.56 3.03
CA LEU A 534 -22.50 14.26 2.60
C LEU A 534 -22.15 12.83 2.98
N TYR A 535 -21.79 12.03 1.99
CA TYR A 535 -21.25 10.68 2.17
C TYR A 535 -19.74 10.77 2.03
N ILE A 536 -19.02 10.51 3.11
CA ILE A 536 -17.56 10.63 3.16
C ILE A 536 -16.96 9.26 3.35
N VAL A 537 -16.14 8.84 2.37
CA VAL A 537 -15.35 7.62 2.42
C VAL A 537 -14.10 7.87 3.24
N ASP A 538 -13.92 7.09 4.29
CA ASP A 538 -12.84 7.19 5.26
C ASP A 538 -11.93 5.96 5.09
N ALA A 539 -10.87 6.13 4.29
CA ALA A 539 -10.15 5.01 3.69
C ALA A 539 -9.44 4.14 4.72
N PHE A 540 -8.70 4.73 5.66
CA PHE A 540 -7.97 3.96 6.66
C PHE A 540 -8.89 3.37 7.74
N ASN A 541 -10.04 4.00 8.00
CA ASN A 541 -11.04 3.45 8.91
C ASN A 541 -12.03 2.48 8.25
N ASN A 542 -11.84 2.14 6.96
CA ASN A 542 -12.64 1.13 6.25
C ASN A 542 -14.16 1.39 6.30
N ARG A 543 -14.60 2.65 6.18
CA ARG A 543 -16.02 3.00 6.39
C ARG A 543 -16.48 4.16 5.50
N VAL A 544 -17.79 4.36 5.47
CA VAL A 544 -18.44 5.56 4.93
C VAL A 544 -19.22 6.23 6.06
N GLN A 545 -18.99 7.51 6.30
CA GLN A 545 -19.72 8.31 7.29
C GLN A 545 -20.66 9.29 6.59
N VAL A 546 -21.84 9.51 7.17
CA VAL A 546 -22.87 10.40 6.59
C VAL A 546 -23.06 11.62 7.47
N PHE A 547 -22.97 12.80 6.87
CA PHE A 547 -23.10 14.09 7.54
C PHE A 547 -24.23 14.91 6.95
N HIS A 548 -24.80 15.78 7.77
CA HIS A 548 -25.66 16.86 7.33
C HIS A 548 -24.85 17.98 6.67
N GLU A 549 -25.54 18.90 6.00
CA GLU A 549 -24.92 20.04 5.31
C GLU A 549 -24.12 20.99 6.21
N ASP A 550 -24.40 20.97 7.52
CA ASP A 550 -23.76 21.75 8.57
C ASP A 550 -22.53 21.07 9.19
N GLY A 551 -22.16 19.87 8.70
CA GLY A 551 -21.03 19.09 9.22
C GLY A 551 -21.35 18.27 10.47
N ARG A 552 -22.61 18.23 10.92
CA ARG A 552 -23.03 17.35 12.02
C ARG A 552 -23.21 15.92 11.50
N LEU A 553 -22.69 14.95 12.24
CA LEU A 553 -22.83 13.54 11.89
C LEU A 553 -24.31 13.13 11.92
N ALA A 554 -24.81 12.61 10.80
CA ALA A 554 -26.19 12.17 10.64
C ALA A 554 -26.37 10.70 11.05
N ALA A 555 -25.38 9.83 10.75
CA ALA A 555 -25.40 8.42 11.10
C ALA A 555 -23.99 7.85 11.28
N LEU A 556 -23.85 6.86 12.17
CA LEU A 556 -22.63 6.08 12.36
C LEU A 556 -22.49 5.04 11.22
N GLY A 557 -21.34 5.09 10.55
CA GLY A 557 -20.98 4.30 9.37
C GLY A 557 -20.83 2.77 9.45
N PRO A 558 -21.21 2.01 10.51
CA PRO A 558 -21.28 0.54 10.39
C PRO A 558 -22.70 -0.06 10.30
N GLU A 559 -23.74 0.57 10.87
CA GLU A 559 -25.08 -0.05 10.91
C GLU A 559 -25.86 0.13 9.59
N GLN A 560 -25.62 1.22 8.86
CA GLN A 560 -26.20 1.45 7.53
C GLN A 560 -25.37 0.82 6.41
N PHE A 561 -24.05 0.98 6.43
CA PHE A 561 -23.10 0.36 5.50
C PHE A 561 -22.46 -0.88 6.15
N ALA A 562 -23.26 -1.86 6.55
CA ALA A 562 -22.83 -3.08 7.26
C ALA A 562 -21.98 -4.06 6.41
N ALA A 563 -21.37 -3.57 5.33
CA ALA A 563 -20.49 -4.33 4.47
C ALA A 563 -19.05 -4.04 4.85
N GLU A 564 -18.26 -5.09 5.07
CA GLU A 564 -16.83 -4.97 5.36
C GLU A 564 -16.08 -4.41 4.14
N LEU A 565 -15.88 -3.09 4.12
CA LEU A 565 -15.10 -2.42 3.08
C LEU A 565 -13.61 -2.59 3.37
N HIS A 566 -12.80 -2.81 2.34
CA HIS A 566 -11.36 -2.90 2.48
C HIS A 566 -10.67 -1.76 1.74
N TYR A 567 -10.25 -0.77 2.53
CA TYR A 567 -9.53 0.42 2.08
C TYR A 567 -10.30 1.16 0.97
N PRO A 568 -11.54 1.62 1.24
CA PRO A 568 -12.39 2.27 0.26
C PRO A 568 -11.82 3.64 -0.15
N TYR A 569 -11.88 3.96 -1.43
CA TYR A 569 -11.19 5.13 -1.97
C TYR A 569 -12.11 6.18 -2.57
N ASP A 570 -13.21 5.75 -3.19
CA ASP A 570 -14.13 6.66 -3.85
C ASP A 570 -15.56 6.15 -3.75
N ILE A 571 -16.52 7.06 -3.93
CA ILE A 571 -17.96 6.81 -3.91
C ILE A 571 -18.64 7.58 -5.04
N ALA A 572 -19.59 6.95 -5.73
CA ALA A 572 -20.46 7.63 -6.68
C ALA A 572 -21.90 7.10 -6.59
N ALA A 573 -22.86 7.94 -6.97
CA ALA A 573 -24.26 7.56 -7.07
C ALA A 573 -24.65 7.24 -8.51
N CYS A 574 -25.51 6.24 -8.68
CA CYS A 574 -26.26 6.04 -9.90
C CYS A 574 -27.49 6.97 -9.98
N PRO A 575 -28.01 7.26 -11.19
CA PRO A 575 -29.27 7.97 -11.37
C PRO A 575 -30.47 7.32 -10.67
N GLU A 576 -30.55 5.98 -10.61
CA GLU A 576 -31.61 5.26 -9.88
C GLU A 576 -31.43 5.28 -8.35
N GLY A 577 -30.34 5.85 -7.87
CA GLY A 577 -30.11 6.10 -6.45
C GLY A 577 -29.32 5.03 -5.70
N SER A 578 -28.80 3.99 -6.36
CA SER A 578 -27.78 3.13 -5.75
C SER A 578 -26.45 3.88 -5.56
N LEU A 579 -25.64 3.45 -4.59
CA LEU A 579 -24.29 3.97 -4.35
C LEU A 579 -23.27 2.90 -4.70
N TYR A 580 -22.16 3.29 -5.31
CA TYR A 580 -21.02 2.42 -5.58
C TYR A 580 -19.81 2.96 -4.83
N VAL A 581 -19.09 2.07 -4.15
CA VAL A 581 -17.82 2.35 -3.49
C VAL A 581 -16.75 1.51 -4.12
N VAL A 582 -15.62 2.11 -4.49
CA VAL A 582 -14.45 1.38 -4.99
C VAL A 582 -13.52 1.07 -3.83
N GLU A 583 -13.14 -0.19 -3.71
CA GLU A 583 -12.25 -0.69 -2.67
C GLU A 583 -10.86 -0.87 -3.25
N TYR A 584 -9.98 0.10 -2.96
CA TYR A 584 -8.60 0.08 -3.44
C TYR A 584 -7.85 -1.16 -2.97
N GLY A 585 -8.06 -1.56 -1.70
CA GLY A 585 -7.34 -2.68 -1.09
C GLY A 585 -7.82 -4.04 -1.58
N ALA A 586 -9.08 -4.16 -1.99
CA ALA A 586 -9.68 -5.41 -2.46
C ALA A 586 -9.80 -5.52 -3.99
N GLY A 587 -9.49 -4.45 -4.75
CA GLY A 587 -9.58 -4.46 -6.21
C GLY A 587 -11.01 -4.72 -6.72
N ARG A 588 -12.01 -4.18 -6.03
CA ARG A 588 -13.43 -4.45 -6.31
C ARG A 588 -14.30 -3.22 -6.13
N VAL A 589 -15.55 -3.30 -6.60
CA VAL A 589 -16.62 -2.34 -6.28
C VAL A 589 -17.68 -3.01 -5.41
N THR A 590 -18.19 -2.26 -4.44
CA THR A 590 -19.36 -2.62 -3.63
C THR A 590 -20.52 -1.71 -3.99
N ARG A 591 -21.70 -2.29 -4.26
CA ARG A 591 -22.95 -1.56 -4.47
C ARG A 591 -23.78 -1.57 -3.19
N PHE A 592 -24.34 -0.41 -2.88
CA PHE A 592 -25.30 -0.20 -1.81
C PHE A 592 -26.60 0.40 -2.37
N SER A 593 -27.69 0.23 -1.63
CA SER A 593 -28.94 0.95 -1.87
C SER A 593 -28.77 2.43 -1.49
N ALA A 594 -29.78 3.26 -1.78
CA ALA A 594 -29.79 4.67 -1.39
C ALA A 594 -29.65 4.87 0.13
N ASP A 595 -30.18 3.92 0.91
CA ASP A 595 -30.16 3.96 2.38
C ASP A 595 -28.89 3.33 2.98
N GLY A 596 -27.94 2.88 2.15
CA GLY A 596 -26.67 2.30 2.56
C GLY A 596 -26.69 0.77 2.69
N THR A 597 -27.83 0.10 2.54
CA THR A 597 -27.91 -1.37 2.61
C THR A 597 -27.06 -2.02 1.52
N PHE A 598 -26.25 -3.01 1.89
CA PHE A 598 -25.42 -3.79 0.98
C PHE A 598 -26.25 -4.54 -0.08
N LEU A 599 -25.91 -4.36 -1.35
CA LEU A 599 -26.58 -5.03 -2.48
C LEU A 599 -25.70 -6.07 -3.18
N GLY A 600 -24.38 -5.91 -3.13
CA GLY A 600 -23.43 -6.89 -3.64
C GLY A 600 -22.08 -6.31 -4.01
N ARG A 601 -21.15 -7.18 -4.44
CA ARG A 601 -19.81 -6.77 -4.90
C ARG A 601 -19.40 -7.42 -6.21
N TYR A 602 -18.48 -6.79 -6.90
CA TYR A 602 -17.83 -7.36 -8.08
C TYR A 602 -16.39 -6.87 -8.21
N GLY A 603 -15.49 -7.78 -8.57
CA GLY A 603 -14.07 -7.49 -8.73
C GLY A 603 -13.17 -8.31 -7.80
N ARG A 604 -11.89 -8.32 -8.12
CA ARG A 604 -10.79 -8.90 -7.33
C ARG A 604 -9.49 -8.19 -7.68
N VAL A 605 -8.49 -8.28 -6.82
CA VAL A 605 -7.15 -7.79 -7.15
C VAL A 605 -6.59 -8.53 -8.37
N GLY A 606 -6.11 -7.79 -9.38
CA GLY A 606 -5.46 -8.35 -10.58
C GLY A 606 -5.53 -7.43 -11.80
N ASP A 607 -5.12 -7.94 -12.96
CA ASP A 607 -5.01 -7.24 -14.25
C ASP A 607 -5.92 -7.82 -15.36
N GLY A 608 -6.49 -8.99 -15.14
CA GLY A 608 -7.44 -9.64 -16.04
C GLY A 608 -8.84 -9.02 -16.07
N SER A 609 -9.76 -9.68 -16.78
CA SER A 609 -11.17 -9.30 -16.82
C SER A 609 -11.85 -9.49 -15.46
N GLY A 610 -12.71 -8.53 -15.10
CA GLY A 610 -13.33 -8.45 -13.78
C GLY A 610 -12.33 -8.31 -12.62
N ALA A 611 -11.11 -7.83 -12.88
CA ALA A 611 -10.09 -7.58 -11.87
C ALA A 611 -9.57 -6.14 -11.95
N LEU A 612 -9.22 -5.56 -10.80
CA LEU A 612 -8.68 -4.21 -10.66
C LEU A 612 -7.38 -4.25 -9.87
N SER A 613 -6.46 -3.33 -10.15
CA SER A 613 -5.21 -3.15 -9.42
C SER A 613 -5.10 -1.69 -8.98
N ARG A 614 -5.13 -1.48 -7.65
CA ARG A 614 -5.09 -0.15 -7.01
C ARG A 614 -6.06 0.87 -7.66
N PRO A 615 -7.36 0.53 -7.76
CA PRO A 615 -8.34 1.44 -8.34
C PRO A 615 -8.52 2.67 -7.45
N TRP A 616 -8.50 3.88 -8.03
CA TRP A 616 -8.38 5.13 -7.26
C TRP A 616 -9.63 6.00 -7.31
N GLY A 617 -10.23 6.14 -8.49
CA GLY A 617 -11.43 6.94 -8.71
C GLY A 617 -12.54 6.14 -9.37
N LEU A 618 -13.78 6.51 -9.11
CA LEU A 618 -14.95 5.91 -9.74
C LEU A 618 -16.00 6.97 -10.08
N THR A 619 -16.78 6.72 -11.13
CA THR A 619 -17.97 7.50 -11.44
C THR A 619 -19.03 6.60 -12.06
N VAL A 620 -20.27 7.06 -12.09
CA VAL A 620 -21.33 6.40 -12.83
C VAL A 620 -21.84 7.35 -13.91
N ASP A 621 -21.87 6.90 -15.16
CA ASP A 621 -22.45 7.68 -16.23
C ASP A 621 -23.98 7.58 -16.28
N ARG A 622 -24.60 8.36 -17.17
CA ARG A 622 -26.06 8.38 -17.34
C ARG A 622 -26.67 7.08 -17.85
N ARG A 623 -25.85 6.17 -18.38
CA ARG A 623 -26.28 4.84 -18.86
C ARG A 623 -26.18 3.78 -17.75
N GLY A 624 -25.78 4.18 -16.54
CA GLY A 624 -25.57 3.30 -15.40
C GLY A 624 -24.29 2.47 -15.51
N ARG A 625 -23.32 2.87 -16.37
CA ARG A 625 -22.01 2.22 -16.39
C ARG A 625 -21.18 2.77 -15.23
N VAL A 626 -20.59 1.88 -14.46
CA VAL A 626 -19.63 2.20 -13.40
C VAL A 626 -18.24 2.25 -14.03
N LEU A 627 -17.66 3.44 -14.09
CA LEU A 627 -16.36 3.69 -14.68
C LEU A 627 -15.32 3.88 -13.59
N ILE A 628 -14.22 3.14 -13.70
CA ILE A 628 -13.23 3.00 -12.64
C ILE A 628 -11.85 3.33 -13.21
N ALA A 629 -11.13 4.21 -12.54
CA ALA A 629 -9.72 4.47 -12.79
C ALA A 629 -8.90 3.33 -12.18
N ASP A 630 -8.59 2.32 -12.99
CA ASP A 630 -7.77 1.17 -12.65
C ASP A 630 -6.28 1.53 -12.81
N THR A 631 -5.80 2.32 -11.85
CA THR A 631 -4.56 3.10 -11.91
C THR A 631 -3.34 2.27 -12.27
N ASP A 632 -3.09 1.17 -11.55
CA ASP A 632 -1.86 0.41 -11.74
C ASP A 632 -1.85 -0.37 -13.04
N ASN A 633 -3.04 -0.80 -13.49
CA ASN A 633 -3.23 -1.39 -14.81
C ASN A 633 -3.28 -0.33 -15.92
N ARG A 634 -3.17 0.97 -15.58
CA ARG A 634 -3.12 2.12 -16.49
C ARG A 634 -4.27 2.19 -17.49
N ARG A 635 -5.46 1.82 -17.01
CA ARG A 635 -6.68 1.70 -17.83
C ARG A 635 -7.89 2.24 -17.09
N ILE A 636 -8.93 2.55 -17.84
CA ILE A 636 -10.27 2.77 -17.32
C ILE A 636 -11.06 1.51 -17.60
N VAL A 637 -11.74 1.00 -16.59
CA VAL A 637 -12.68 -0.12 -16.73
C VAL A 637 -14.09 0.42 -16.60
N ALA A 638 -14.95 0.10 -17.56
CA ALA A 638 -16.37 0.45 -17.54
C ALA A 638 -17.19 -0.83 -17.40
N TRP A 639 -17.86 -0.98 -16.26
CA TRP A 639 -18.72 -2.12 -15.95
C TRP A 639 -20.19 -1.73 -16.01
N LYS A 640 -21.00 -2.59 -16.62
CA LYS A 640 -22.46 -2.51 -16.55
C LYS A 640 -22.98 -3.73 -15.82
N PHE A 641 -23.62 -3.52 -14.68
CA PHE A 641 -24.25 -4.61 -13.92
C PHE A 641 -25.67 -4.87 -14.42
N ALA A 642 -26.15 -6.11 -14.28
CA ALA A 642 -27.58 -6.38 -14.42
C ALA A 642 -28.34 -5.81 -13.23
N ASN A 643 -29.56 -5.35 -13.47
CA ASN A 643 -30.42 -4.76 -12.45
C ASN A 643 -30.85 -5.76 -11.38
#